data_AF-A0A6J4EAE8-F1
#
_entry.id   AF-A0A6J4EAE8-F1
#
_cell.length_a   1.000
_cell.length_b   1.000
_cell.length_c   1.000
_cell.angle_alpha   90.00
_cell.angle_beta   90.00
_cell.angle_gamma   90.00
#
_symmetry.space_group_name_H-M   'P 1'
#
loop_
_entity.id
_entity.type
_entity.pdbx_description
1 polymer ?
#
loop_
_entity_poly.entity_id
_entity_poly.type
_entity_poly.pdbx_seq_one_letter_code
_entity_poly.pdbx_strand_id
1 'polypeptide(L)'
;MKHIGLQRSGGWEPPPAASTLKHLIAAIALGVACSSAAWAADVDGKRIIAADQEPGNWMSHGRTYDEQRYSPLKTINDGNVGKLGLAWSYKLDLDRGVEATPIVVDGVMYTTGPFSVVYALDARNGKLLWKYDPQSDRNRAGEACCDAVNRGVAVWKDKVYVGVLDGRLEAIDAKTGTRVWSVDTRNDKARSYTITGAPRVVNGKVIIGNGGAEFGVRGYVTAYDAETGKQAWRFFTVPGDPKLPPEDKAMEIARKTWHGDAFVEQGGGGTAWDSFAFDPELNLLYIGVGNGSLWDPKWRSQAKGDNLFLSSIVAVNADTGEYAWHYQTTPGDAWDFTATQHMILAELPIEGKPRKVLMQAPKNGFFYVIDRATGELLSAKGIVPQNWTKGMDMKTGRPIVDEENAAYWKNGKRNLVTPAFWGAHDWHPMSYNPDTGLVYIPAHIMSAYYEHIPDAPRRNPFKSMYQLGLKTGMMPEGPDGLLEMAKTWSGKLIAWDPVKQEPAWEVPYITIFNGGTLSTAGNLVFEGSADGRVIAYAADSGKKLWEQPAASGVMAAPVTYSVDGEQYVTFMAGWGGAFSTFAGALSLRAGVQPFSQVLTYKLGGTAKLQEPAPPADAPEPPPLTASAADVEAGAKLYDGHCSQCHGIHAVSGGVLPDLRKLTSEKHQMFLGILYGGRVPDGMPSFAEAFNAAEVEQIHQYLIKRAHDLKQEGDAWTRFSAK
;
A
#
# COMPACT_ATOMS: atom_id res chain seq x y z
N MET A 1 -78.36 18.48 23.67
CA MET A 1 -78.57 19.94 23.52
C MET A 1 -77.62 20.40 22.41
N LYS A 2 -77.99 20.96 21.26
CA LYS A 2 -79.21 21.51 20.65
C LYS A 2 -79.03 21.25 19.12
N HIS A 3 -79.95 20.58 18.42
CA HIS A 3 -81.06 21.17 17.62
C HIS A 3 -80.55 21.88 16.33
N ILE A 4 -81.00 21.68 15.09
CA ILE A 4 -82.31 21.36 14.43
C ILE A 4 -81.98 20.90 12.97
N GLY A 5 -82.59 19.87 12.37
CA GLY A 5 -83.86 19.86 11.57
C GLY A 5 -83.60 20.21 10.08
N LEU A 6 -84.22 19.66 9.03
CA LEU A 6 -85.58 19.13 8.84
C LEU A 6 -85.69 18.17 7.63
N GLN A 7 -86.68 17.27 7.74
CA GLN A 7 -87.62 16.63 6.79
C GLN A 7 -87.43 16.77 5.26
N ARG A 8 -87.36 15.67 4.48
CA ARG A 8 -88.39 14.70 3.99
C ARG A 8 -89.34 15.23 2.89
N SER A 9 -89.30 14.58 1.73
CA SER A 9 -90.42 14.11 0.85
C SER A 9 -89.89 13.97 -0.59
N GLY A 10 -90.19 12.98 -1.43
CA GLY A 10 -91.06 11.81 -1.40
C GLY A 10 -91.25 11.30 -2.85
N GLY A 11 -91.44 9.98 -3.01
CA GLY A 11 -92.04 9.25 -4.16
C GLY A 11 -91.38 9.35 -5.56
N TRP A 12 -91.56 8.44 -6.51
CA TRP A 12 -92.17 7.10 -6.61
C TRP A 12 -91.97 6.65 -8.09
N GLU A 13 -91.30 5.50 -8.33
CA GLU A 13 -91.50 4.47 -9.41
C GLU A 13 -91.50 4.81 -10.93
N PRO A 14 -91.46 3.83 -11.90
CA PRO A 14 -91.06 2.40 -11.92
C PRO A 14 -90.22 2.01 -13.21
N PRO A 15 -90.32 0.83 -13.90
CA PRO A 15 -89.29 -0.24 -13.98
C PRO A 15 -88.90 -0.63 -15.45
N PRO A 16 -88.57 -1.89 -15.82
CA PRO A 16 -87.35 -2.70 -15.56
C PRO A 16 -86.62 -3.14 -16.87
N ALA A 17 -85.35 -3.53 -16.80
CA ALA A 17 -84.73 -4.40 -17.83
C ALA A 17 -83.47 -5.12 -17.33
N ALA A 18 -83.32 -6.36 -17.80
CA ALA A 18 -82.23 -7.28 -17.51
C ALA A 18 -81.16 -7.30 -18.63
N SER A 19 -80.05 -7.99 -18.34
CA SER A 19 -79.08 -8.65 -19.23
C SER A 19 -77.71 -7.97 -19.53
N THR A 20 -76.69 -8.51 -18.85
CA THR A 20 -75.36 -8.99 -19.35
C THR A 20 -74.72 -8.37 -20.60
N LEU A 21 -73.47 -7.87 -20.49
CA LEU A 21 -72.24 -8.45 -21.12
C LEU A 21 -70.95 -7.62 -20.84
N LYS A 22 -69.97 -8.30 -20.24
CA LYS A 22 -68.50 -8.32 -20.39
C LYS A 22 -67.68 -7.17 -21.07
N HIS A 23 -66.56 -6.86 -20.39
CA HIS A 23 -65.17 -6.57 -20.84
C HIS A 23 -64.57 -5.21 -20.42
N LEU A 24 -63.31 -5.31 -19.97
CA LEU A 24 -62.33 -4.27 -19.67
C LEU A 24 -62.60 -3.40 -18.43
N ILE A 25 -61.87 -3.69 -17.34
CA ILE A 25 -60.74 -2.87 -16.86
C ILE A 25 -59.96 -3.74 -15.88
N ALA A 26 -58.85 -4.29 -16.36
CA ALA A 26 -57.74 -4.74 -15.55
C ALA A 26 -56.70 -3.61 -15.51
N ALA A 27 -55.93 -3.56 -14.42
CA ALA A 27 -54.82 -2.66 -14.13
C ALA A 27 -55.20 -1.26 -13.61
N ILE A 28 -55.07 -1.07 -12.29
CA ILE A 28 -54.02 -0.26 -11.64
C ILE A 28 -54.05 -0.66 -10.16
N ALA A 29 -53.26 -1.67 -9.82
CA ALA A 29 -52.78 -1.91 -8.47
C ALA A 29 -51.26 -2.11 -8.61
N LEU A 30 -50.56 -1.05 -9.01
CA LEU A 30 -49.12 -1.00 -8.87
C LEU A 30 -48.84 -0.86 -7.36
N GLY A 31 -48.33 -1.93 -6.78
CA GLY A 31 -47.75 -1.91 -5.46
C GLY A 31 -46.68 -0.83 -5.40
N VAL A 32 -46.84 0.07 -4.43
CA VAL A 32 -45.76 0.90 -3.94
C VAL A 32 -44.74 -0.05 -3.33
N ALA A 33 -43.79 -0.49 -4.15
CA ALA A 33 -42.53 -0.98 -3.63
C ALA A 33 -41.90 0.21 -2.90
N CYS A 34 -41.91 0.17 -1.57
CA CYS A 34 -41.01 0.99 -0.78
C CYS A 34 -39.59 0.71 -1.28
N SER A 35 -39.04 1.62 -2.07
CA SER A 35 -37.61 1.74 -2.24
C SER A 35 -37.04 2.07 -0.87
N SER A 36 -36.68 1.03 -0.10
CA SER A 36 -35.79 1.18 1.03
C SER A 36 -34.54 1.86 0.49
N ALA A 37 -34.33 3.12 0.85
CA ALA A 37 -33.07 3.80 0.57
C ALA A 37 -31.96 2.88 1.09
N ALA A 38 -31.12 2.36 0.19
CA ALA A 38 -29.97 1.54 0.57
C ALA A 38 -29.12 2.36 1.56
N TRP A 39 -28.81 1.78 2.72
CA TRP A 39 -28.06 2.45 3.77
C TRP A 39 -26.59 2.55 3.34
N ALA A 40 -26.00 3.73 3.47
CA ALA A 40 -24.61 3.96 3.05
C ALA A 40 -23.65 3.04 3.82
N ALA A 41 -22.83 2.27 3.10
CA ALA A 41 -21.80 1.37 3.60
C ALA A 41 -22.26 0.15 4.44
N ASP A 42 -23.56 -0.20 4.48
CA ASP A 42 -24.14 -1.27 5.33
C ASP A 42 -23.56 -2.68 5.06
N VAL A 43 -22.36 -2.91 5.57
CA VAL A 43 -21.56 -4.12 5.34
C VAL A 43 -21.35 -4.84 6.65
N ASP A 44 -21.62 -6.15 6.69
CA ASP A 44 -21.24 -6.99 7.81
C ASP A 44 -20.45 -8.21 7.33
N GLY A 45 -20.08 -9.07 8.27
CA GLY A 45 -19.29 -10.26 7.97
C GLY A 45 -20.02 -11.20 7.01
N LYS A 46 -21.36 -11.31 7.13
CA LYS A 46 -22.16 -12.16 6.24
C LYS A 46 -22.18 -11.59 4.82
N ARG A 47 -22.31 -10.28 4.68
CA ARG A 47 -22.31 -9.59 3.38
C ARG A 47 -20.97 -9.75 2.67
N ILE A 48 -19.84 -9.60 3.37
CA ILE A 48 -18.50 -9.83 2.80
C ILE A 48 -18.31 -11.31 2.40
N ILE A 49 -18.71 -12.25 3.27
CA ILE A 49 -18.65 -13.71 2.96
C ILE A 49 -19.48 -14.03 1.71
N ALA A 50 -20.62 -13.35 1.52
CA ALA A 50 -21.50 -13.53 0.38
C ALA A 50 -21.23 -12.55 -0.77
N ALA A 51 -20.04 -11.93 -0.87
CA ALA A 51 -19.75 -10.88 -1.86
C ALA A 51 -19.99 -11.31 -3.32
N ASP A 52 -19.91 -12.60 -3.64
CA ASP A 52 -20.23 -13.11 -4.98
C ASP A 52 -21.71 -13.01 -5.36
N GLN A 53 -22.61 -12.86 -4.38
CA GLN A 53 -24.03 -12.54 -4.62
C GLN A 53 -24.25 -11.06 -4.94
N GLU A 54 -23.25 -10.23 -4.66
CA GLU A 54 -23.24 -8.79 -4.93
C GLU A 54 -21.97 -8.39 -5.69
N PRO A 55 -21.71 -8.99 -6.87
CA PRO A 55 -20.44 -8.78 -7.59
C PRO A 55 -20.27 -7.33 -8.07
N GLY A 56 -21.36 -6.55 -8.06
CA GLY A 56 -21.36 -5.11 -8.31
C GLY A 56 -20.75 -4.27 -7.18
N ASN A 57 -20.54 -4.83 -5.99
CA ASN A 57 -19.94 -4.18 -4.83
C ASN A 57 -18.50 -4.68 -4.60
N TRP A 58 -17.68 -3.81 -4.00
CA TRP A 58 -16.33 -4.12 -3.54
C TRP A 58 -16.23 -3.69 -2.07
N MET A 59 -16.53 -4.61 -1.15
CA MET A 59 -16.86 -4.30 0.25
C MET A 59 -15.69 -4.43 1.24
N SER A 60 -14.59 -5.05 0.82
CA SER A 60 -13.35 -5.18 1.60
C SER A 60 -12.15 -4.77 0.75
N HIS A 61 -10.98 -4.54 1.35
CA HIS A 61 -9.79 -4.08 0.64
C HIS A 61 -9.46 -4.98 -0.57
N GLY A 62 -9.37 -6.30 -0.38
CA GLY A 62 -9.19 -7.28 -1.46
C GLY A 62 -10.48 -7.82 -2.08
N ARG A 63 -11.59 -7.07 -2.02
CA ARG A 63 -12.98 -7.45 -2.33
C ARG A 63 -13.60 -8.41 -1.30
N THR A 64 -12.93 -9.53 -1.07
CA THR A 64 -13.34 -10.65 -0.22
C THR A 64 -12.33 -10.86 0.92
N TYR A 65 -12.68 -11.69 1.90
CA TYR A 65 -11.78 -12.01 3.03
C TYR A 65 -10.57 -12.87 2.63
N ASP A 66 -10.70 -13.64 1.56
CA ASP A 66 -9.60 -14.36 0.91
C ASP A 66 -8.67 -13.45 0.08
N GLU A 67 -9.05 -12.18 -0.08
CA GLU A 67 -8.29 -11.13 -0.75
C GLU A 67 -7.87 -11.48 -2.20
N GLN A 68 -8.58 -12.38 -2.89
CA GLN A 68 -8.20 -12.79 -4.25
C GLN A 68 -8.16 -11.65 -5.27
N ARG A 69 -8.86 -10.53 -5.01
CA ARG A 69 -9.00 -9.42 -5.96
C ARG A 69 -9.48 -9.88 -7.34
N TYR A 70 -10.33 -10.90 -7.33
CA TYR A 70 -11.06 -11.41 -8.48
C TYR A 70 -12.48 -10.85 -8.47
N SER A 71 -12.93 -10.26 -9.57
CA SER A 71 -14.33 -9.88 -9.72
C SER A 71 -15.10 -10.88 -10.61
N PRO A 72 -16.26 -11.39 -10.16
CA PRO A 72 -17.15 -12.18 -11.01
C PRO A 72 -17.79 -11.40 -12.17
N LEU A 73 -17.66 -10.06 -12.20
CA LEU A 73 -18.21 -9.24 -13.27
C LEU A 73 -17.50 -9.51 -14.61
N LYS A 74 -18.30 -9.61 -15.68
CA LYS A 74 -17.81 -9.96 -17.04
C LYS A 74 -18.44 -9.20 -18.20
N THR A 75 -19.23 -8.15 -17.90
CA THR A 75 -19.75 -7.22 -18.91
C THR A 75 -18.61 -6.64 -19.76
N ILE A 76 -17.52 -6.23 -19.09
CA ILE A 76 -16.23 -5.97 -19.73
C ILE A 76 -15.47 -7.30 -19.79
N ASN A 77 -15.02 -7.69 -20.98
CA ASN A 77 -14.29 -8.93 -21.25
C ASN A 77 -13.30 -8.74 -22.39
N ASP A 78 -12.46 -9.75 -22.62
CA ASP A 78 -11.45 -9.79 -23.69
C ASP A 78 -11.98 -9.51 -25.11
N GLY A 79 -13.27 -9.77 -25.37
CA GLY A 79 -13.92 -9.46 -26.65
C GLY A 79 -14.35 -7.99 -26.84
N ASN A 80 -14.46 -7.20 -25.76
CA ASN A 80 -14.97 -5.83 -25.84
C ASN A 80 -14.17 -4.78 -25.07
N VAL A 81 -13.14 -5.16 -24.30
CA VAL A 81 -12.33 -4.26 -23.47
C VAL A 81 -11.67 -3.13 -24.27
N GLY A 82 -11.39 -3.35 -25.56
CA GLY A 82 -10.90 -2.31 -26.47
C GLY A 82 -11.87 -1.13 -26.67
N LYS A 83 -13.12 -1.22 -26.21
CA LYS A 83 -14.12 -0.15 -26.22
C LYS A 83 -14.19 0.62 -24.89
N LEU A 84 -13.31 0.33 -23.93
CA LEU A 84 -13.21 1.10 -22.71
C LEU A 84 -12.78 2.54 -23.01
N GLY A 85 -13.43 3.48 -22.34
CA GLY A 85 -13.04 4.88 -22.32
C GLY A 85 -13.33 5.50 -20.96
N LEU A 86 -12.70 6.65 -20.70
CA LEU A 86 -12.85 7.34 -19.42
C LEU A 86 -14.30 7.78 -19.25
N ALA A 87 -14.94 7.37 -18.16
CA ALA A 87 -16.29 7.75 -17.79
C ALA A 87 -16.29 9.07 -17.00
N TRP A 88 -15.42 9.16 -15.99
CA TRP A 88 -15.24 10.33 -15.14
C TRP A 88 -13.89 10.27 -14.43
N SER A 89 -13.44 11.41 -13.90
CA SER A 89 -12.27 11.50 -13.03
C SER A 89 -12.51 12.46 -11.86
N TYR A 90 -11.71 12.33 -10.80
CA TYR A 90 -11.76 13.22 -9.64
C TYR A 90 -10.33 13.56 -9.17
N LYS A 91 -10.00 14.87 -9.11
CA LYS A 91 -8.70 15.35 -8.65
C LYS A 91 -8.60 15.28 -7.13
N LEU A 92 -7.53 14.68 -6.61
CA LEU A 92 -7.22 14.66 -5.19
C LEU A 92 -6.45 15.93 -4.77
N ASP A 93 -6.49 16.26 -3.49
CA ASP A 93 -5.99 17.55 -2.97
C ASP A 93 -4.47 17.73 -3.09
N LEU A 94 -3.68 16.65 -2.93
CA LEU A 94 -2.21 16.70 -2.92
C LEU A 94 -1.62 15.73 -3.94
N ASP A 95 -0.64 16.22 -4.70
CA ASP A 95 0.10 15.45 -5.70
C ASP A 95 1.30 14.74 -5.06
N ARG A 96 1.02 13.64 -4.37
CA ARG A 96 1.98 12.67 -3.81
C ARG A 96 1.54 11.24 -4.16
N GLY A 97 2.17 10.22 -3.57
CA GLY A 97 1.82 8.83 -3.80
C GLY A 97 0.37 8.50 -3.46
N VAL A 98 -0.29 7.82 -4.39
CA VAL A 98 -1.66 7.31 -4.22
C VAL A 98 -1.62 5.79 -4.29
N GLU A 99 -1.92 5.15 -3.15
CA GLU A 99 -1.81 3.70 -2.97
C GLU A 99 -3.17 3.03 -2.70
N ALA A 100 -4.26 3.82 -2.69
CA ALA A 100 -5.56 3.40 -2.21
C ALA A 100 -6.23 2.37 -3.13
N THR A 101 -6.75 1.28 -2.56
CA THR A 101 -7.80 0.49 -3.23
C THR A 101 -9.17 1.05 -2.83
N PRO A 102 -9.98 1.59 -3.77
CA PRO A 102 -11.31 2.09 -3.45
C PRO A 102 -12.27 0.99 -2.97
N ILE A 103 -13.12 1.32 -2.00
CA ILE A 103 -14.24 0.48 -1.55
C ILE A 103 -15.51 1.02 -2.22
N VAL A 104 -16.33 0.15 -2.83
CA VAL A 104 -17.56 0.58 -3.50
C VAL A 104 -18.74 -0.21 -2.95
N VAL A 105 -19.68 0.51 -2.33
CA VAL A 105 -20.89 -0.08 -1.74
C VAL A 105 -22.10 0.73 -2.17
N ASP A 106 -23.05 0.06 -2.83
CA ASP A 106 -24.37 0.58 -3.17
C ASP A 106 -24.32 1.94 -3.92
N GLY A 107 -23.35 2.07 -4.83
CA GLY A 107 -23.16 3.26 -5.67
C GLY A 107 -22.33 4.38 -5.03
N VAL A 108 -21.77 4.19 -3.84
CA VAL A 108 -20.83 5.12 -3.21
C VAL A 108 -19.43 4.51 -3.21
N MET A 109 -18.44 5.28 -3.66
CA MET A 109 -17.02 4.94 -3.59
C MET A 109 -16.36 5.65 -2.42
N TYR A 110 -15.68 4.91 -1.55
CA TYR A 110 -14.82 5.42 -0.49
C TYR A 110 -13.36 5.15 -0.84
N THR A 111 -12.55 6.20 -0.89
CA THR A 111 -11.11 6.09 -1.22
C THR A 111 -10.30 7.12 -0.44
N THR A 112 -8.97 7.05 -0.55
CA THR A 112 -8.05 7.94 0.16
C THR A 112 -7.04 8.62 -0.77
N GLY A 113 -6.58 9.78 -0.33
CA GLY A 113 -5.42 10.47 -0.87
C GLY A 113 -4.28 10.60 0.15
N PRO A 114 -3.22 11.35 -0.18
CA PRO A 114 -2.10 11.57 0.73
C PRO A 114 -2.53 12.14 2.09
N PHE A 115 -1.77 11.82 3.13
CA PHE A 115 -2.06 12.17 4.54
C PHE A 115 -3.39 11.62 5.08
N SER A 116 -3.84 10.48 4.54
CA SER A 116 -5.03 9.77 5.00
C SER A 116 -6.35 10.55 4.85
N VAL A 117 -6.41 11.51 3.91
CA VAL A 117 -7.66 12.20 3.58
C VAL A 117 -8.61 11.21 2.91
N VAL A 118 -9.83 11.08 3.42
CA VAL A 118 -10.87 10.17 2.92
C VAL A 118 -11.87 10.94 2.05
N TYR A 119 -12.25 10.35 0.93
CA TYR A 119 -13.23 10.89 -0.01
C TYR A 119 -14.36 9.88 -0.20
N ALA A 120 -15.61 10.35 -0.11
CA ALA A 120 -16.77 9.62 -0.59
C ALA A 120 -17.29 10.26 -1.89
N LEU A 121 -17.38 9.45 -2.94
CA LEU A 121 -17.76 9.88 -4.28
C LEU A 121 -18.99 9.10 -4.75
N ASP A 122 -19.88 9.73 -5.51
CA ASP A 122 -20.89 9.01 -6.28
C ASP A 122 -20.19 8.21 -7.38
N ALA A 123 -20.30 6.89 -7.31
CA ALA A 123 -19.56 5.98 -8.18
C ALA A 123 -20.03 6.02 -9.66
N ARG A 124 -21.17 6.67 -9.95
CA ARG A 124 -21.67 6.84 -11.32
C ARG A 124 -20.94 7.93 -12.09
N ASN A 125 -20.55 9.00 -11.40
CA ASN A 125 -20.16 10.26 -12.03
C ASN A 125 -18.99 11.00 -11.34
N GLY A 126 -18.46 10.48 -10.22
CA GLY A 126 -17.34 11.07 -9.50
C GLY A 126 -17.69 12.29 -8.65
N LYS A 127 -18.97 12.63 -8.48
CA LYS A 127 -19.38 13.76 -7.64
C LYS A 127 -18.97 13.52 -6.19
N LEU A 128 -18.27 14.48 -5.60
CA LEU A 128 -17.95 14.48 -4.17
C LEU A 128 -19.23 14.53 -3.33
N LEU A 129 -19.39 13.55 -2.44
CA LEU A 129 -20.47 13.49 -1.45
C LEU A 129 -20.01 14.12 -0.14
N TRP A 130 -18.85 13.71 0.37
CA TRP A 130 -18.17 14.30 1.51
C TRP A 130 -16.67 14.03 1.45
N LYS A 131 -15.91 14.85 2.18
CA LYS A 131 -14.47 14.70 2.38
C LYS A 131 -14.16 14.78 3.87
N TYR A 132 -13.33 13.86 4.36
CA TYR A 132 -12.85 13.84 5.73
C TYR A 132 -11.32 13.96 5.73
N ASP A 133 -10.80 15.09 6.21
CA ASP A 133 -9.37 15.27 6.47
C ASP A 133 -9.12 15.03 7.96
N PRO A 134 -8.40 13.95 8.36
CA PRO A 134 -8.09 13.70 9.77
C PRO A 134 -7.11 14.71 10.36
N GLN A 135 -6.55 15.61 9.54
CA GLN A 135 -5.52 16.57 9.90
C GLN A 135 -4.32 15.87 10.54
N SER A 136 -3.79 14.83 9.86
CA SER A 136 -2.62 14.09 10.36
C SER A 136 -1.52 15.05 10.82
N ASP A 137 -0.99 14.86 12.03
CA ASP A 137 -0.04 15.79 12.61
C ASP A 137 1.21 15.96 11.73
N ARG A 138 1.35 17.13 11.09
CA ARG A 138 2.42 17.39 10.13
C ARG A 138 3.79 17.55 10.80
N ASN A 139 3.84 17.82 12.11
CA ASN A 139 5.09 17.78 12.87
C ASN A 139 5.73 16.38 12.83
N ARG A 140 4.93 15.36 12.55
CA ARG A 140 5.33 13.95 12.50
C ARG A 140 5.41 13.41 11.08
N ALA A 141 5.29 14.25 10.05
CA ALA A 141 5.34 13.80 8.66
C ALA A 141 6.67 13.10 8.31
N GLY A 142 7.78 13.53 8.93
CA GLY A 142 9.09 12.91 8.76
C GLY A 142 9.25 11.53 9.44
N GLU A 143 8.28 11.11 10.25
CA GLU A 143 8.25 9.76 10.85
C GLU A 143 7.72 8.70 9.87
N ALA A 144 7.26 9.10 8.68
CA ALA A 144 6.87 8.19 7.60
C ALA A 144 8.08 7.92 6.69
N CYS A 145 8.47 6.66 6.56
CA CYS A 145 9.62 6.27 5.73
C CYS A 145 9.39 6.57 4.25
N CYS A 146 8.15 6.34 3.82
CA CYS A 146 7.90 5.86 2.48
C CYS A 146 6.78 6.68 1.85
N ASP A 147 6.91 8.02 1.89
CA ASP A 147 5.89 8.99 1.46
C ASP A 147 4.65 9.05 2.40
N ALA A 148 3.80 10.07 2.25
CA ALA A 148 2.61 10.30 3.08
C ALA A 148 1.39 9.54 2.54
N VAL A 149 1.54 8.24 2.33
CA VAL A 149 0.59 7.39 1.59
C VAL A 149 -0.49 6.79 2.49
N ASN A 150 -1.55 6.29 1.86
CA ASN A 150 -2.58 5.48 2.49
C ASN A 150 -3.18 4.47 1.49
N ARG A 151 -3.40 3.23 1.91
CA ARG A 151 -3.85 2.11 1.04
C ARG A 151 -5.35 1.88 0.99
N GLY A 152 -6.12 2.73 1.66
CA GLY A 152 -7.57 2.74 1.61
C GLY A 152 -8.22 2.61 2.97
N VAL A 153 -9.53 2.42 2.93
CA VAL A 153 -10.41 2.32 4.10
C VAL A 153 -10.98 0.91 4.23
N ALA A 154 -11.63 0.65 5.37
CA ALA A 154 -12.59 -0.44 5.50
C ALA A 154 -13.99 0.12 5.74
N VAL A 155 -15.01 -0.71 5.55
CA VAL A 155 -16.40 -0.39 5.87
C VAL A 155 -17.02 -1.49 6.73
N TRP A 156 -17.91 -1.09 7.63
CA TRP A 156 -18.69 -2.00 8.45
C TRP A 156 -19.90 -1.28 9.03
N LYS A 157 -21.09 -1.86 8.82
CA LYS A 157 -22.40 -1.28 9.13
C LYS A 157 -22.48 0.13 8.54
N ASP A 158 -22.66 1.17 9.34
CA ASP A 158 -22.81 2.54 8.89
C ASP A 158 -21.51 3.37 8.92
N LYS A 159 -20.34 2.71 8.99
CA LYS A 159 -19.05 3.38 9.24
C LYS A 159 -17.97 3.05 8.23
N VAL A 160 -17.11 4.04 7.98
CA VAL A 160 -15.85 3.96 7.24
C VAL A 160 -14.70 4.07 8.23
N TYR A 161 -13.66 3.24 8.10
CA TYR A 161 -12.51 3.20 9.00
C TYR A 161 -11.22 3.52 8.28
N VAL A 162 -10.41 4.40 8.84
CA VAL A 162 -9.13 4.83 8.25
C VAL A 162 -8.00 4.80 9.27
N GLY A 163 -6.85 4.28 8.84
CA GLY A 163 -5.57 4.45 9.52
C GLY A 163 -4.92 5.78 9.13
N VAL A 164 -4.70 6.65 10.10
CA VAL A 164 -4.11 7.97 9.89
C VAL A 164 -2.59 7.88 9.99
N LEU A 165 -1.87 8.61 9.13
CA LEU A 165 -0.41 8.58 9.07
C LEU A 165 0.26 8.80 10.43
N ASP A 166 -0.31 9.65 11.30
CA ASP A 166 0.15 9.87 12.68
C ASP A 166 -0.19 8.74 13.68
N GLY A 167 -0.67 7.59 13.24
CA GLY A 167 -0.91 6.43 14.11
C GLY A 167 -2.29 6.39 14.76
N ARG A 168 -3.20 7.31 14.44
CA ARG A 168 -4.61 7.18 14.85
C ARG A 168 -5.34 6.14 13.99
N LEU A 169 -6.31 5.46 14.60
CA LEU A 169 -7.38 4.75 13.90
C LEU A 169 -8.68 5.51 14.15
N GLU A 170 -9.44 5.81 13.11
CA GLU A 170 -10.65 6.61 13.21
C GLU A 170 -11.82 5.93 12.48
N ALA A 171 -13.02 6.05 13.06
CA ALA A 171 -14.27 5.70 12.41
C ALA A 171 -15.04 6.95 12.01
N ILE A 172 -15.66 6.89 10.84
CA ILE A 172 -16.35 7.99 10.17
C ILE A 172 -17.74 7.50 9.81
N ASP A 173 -18.76 8.29 10.08
CA ASP A 173 -20.14 8.00 9.64
C ASP A 173 -20.20 8.03 8.11
N ALA A 174 -20.62 6.92 7.51
CA ALA A 174 -20.55 6.72 6.06
C ALA A 174 -21.45 7.69 5.27
N LYS A 175 -22.51 8.19 5.89
CA LYS A 175 -23.48 9.09 5.25
C LYS A 175 -23.02 10.54 5.29
N THR A 176 -22.45 10.97 6.40
CA THR A 176 -22.16 12.39 6.69
C THR A 176 -20.68 12.74 6.55
N GLY A 177 -19.78 11.76 6.59
CA GLY A 177 -18.34 12.00 6.64
C GLY A 177 -17.85 12.56 7.96
N THR A 178 -18.66 12.49 9.03
CA THR A 178 -18.29 13.00 10.35
C THR A 178 -17.63 11.93 11.20
N ARG A 179 -16.63 12.30 12.00
CA ARG A 179 -15.93 11.36 12.89
C ARG A 179 -16.88 10.83 13.98
N VAL A 180 -16.93 9.51 14.13
CA VAL A 180 -17.64 8.81 15.21
C VAL A 180 -16.72 8.62 16.42
N TRP A 181 -15.53 8.04 16.20
CA TRP A 181 -14.52 7.85 17.25
C TRP A 181 -13.10 7.92 16.67
N SER A 182 -12.11 8.13 17.54
CA SER A 182 -10.68 8.13 17.20
C SER A 182 -9.87 7.61 18.37
N VAL A 183 -8.89 6.74 18.08
CA VAL A 183 -7.95 6.20 19.06
C VAL A 183 -6.52 6.37 18.56
N ASP A 184 -5.62 6.82 19.45
CA ASP A 184 -4.18 6.80 19.18
C ASP A 184 -3.66 5.39 19.41
N THR A 185 -3.29 4.69 18.34
CA THR A 185 -2.90 3.28 18.44
C THR A 185 -1.50 3.10 19.02
N ARG A 186 -0.69 4.17 19.08
CA ARG A 186 0.73 4.14 19.45
C ARG A 186 0.89 3.71 20.89
N ASN A 187 1.61 2.60 21.10
CA ASN A 187 1.95 2.14 22.44
C ASN A 187 3.06 2.98 23.10
N ASP A 188 3.88 3.64 22.30
CA ASP A 188 4.96 4.54 22.72
C ASP A 188 5.02 5.75 21.77
N LYS A 189 4.74 6.94 22.32
CA LYS A 189 4.70 8.19 21.54
C LYS A 189 6.09 8.74 21.22
N ALA A 190 7.14 8.26 21.92
CA ALA A 190 8.53 8.60 21.62
C ALA A 190 9.05 7.88 20.37
N ARG A 191 8.30 6.90 19.86
CA ARG A 191 8.64 6.13 18.66
C ARG A 191 7.97 6.67 17.41
N SER A 192 8.60 6.41 16.26
CA SER A 192 8.16 6.83 14.93
C SER A 192 7.15 5.84 14.33
N TYR A 193 6.03 5.63 15.03
CA TYR A 193 4.93 4.81 14.51
C TYR A 193 4.05 5.61 13.55
N THR A 194 3.76 5.01 12.41
CA THR A 194 2.81 5.54 11.41
C THR A 194 1.84 4.46 10.94
N ILE A 195 0.73 4.83 10.29
CA ILE A 195 -0.18 3.86 9.64
C ILE A 195 -0.36 4.25 8.17
N THR A 196 -0.08 3.30 7.28
CA THR A 196 -0.21 3.44 5.82
C THR A 196 -1.16 2.41 5.21
N GLY A 197 -1.21 1.19 5.76
CA GLY A 197 -2.10 0.11 5.30
C GLY A 197 -3.59 0.37 5.54
N ALA A 198 -4.43 -0.35 4.79
CA ALA A 198 -5.88 -0.33 4.97
C ALA A 198 -6.30 -1.29 6.11
N PRO A 199 -7.17 -0.86 7.04
CA PRO A 199 -7.71 -1.76 8.06
C PRO A 199 -8.55 -2.88 7.42
N ARG A 200 -8.74 -3.98 8.15
CA ARG A 200 -9.77 -5.00 7.85
C ARG A 200 -10.79 -5.03 8.99
N VAL A 201 -12.05 -5.34 8.70
CA VAL A 201 -13.05 -5.55 9.76
C VAL A 201 -13.48 -7.02 9.79
N VAL A 202 -13.23 -7.68 10.92
CA VAL A 202 -13.49 -9.12 11.13
C VAL A 202 -14.28 -9.27 12.41
N ASN A 203 -15.42 -9.96 12.36
CA ASN A 203 -16.27 -10.22 13.53
C ASN A 203 -16.55 -8.96 14.37
N GLY A 204 -16.81 -7.82 13.71
CA GLY A 204 -17.04 -6.52 14.36
C GLY A 204 -15.80 -5.87 14.98
N LYS A 205 -14.60 -6.31 14.60
CA LYS A 205 -13.32 -5.78 15.09
C LYS A 205 -12.49 -5.21 13.94
N VAL A 206 -12.09 -3.96 14.07
CA VAL A 206 -11.21 -3.25 13.13
C VAL A 206 -9.78 -3.62 13.46
N ILE A 207 -9.14 -4.34 12.54
CA ILE A 207 -7.77 -4.83 12.62
C ILE A 207 -6.86 -3.82 11.93
N ILE A 208 -5.83 -3.36 12.64
CA ILE A 208 -4.81 -2.47 12.07
C ILE A 208 -3.44 -2.72 12.72
N GLY A 209 -2.39 -2.65 11.91
CA GLY A 209 -1.00 -2.62 12.36
C GLY A 209 -0.40 -1.22 12.28
N ASN A 210 0.88 -1.13 11.98
CA ASN A 210 1.65 0.13 11.86
C ASN A 210 2.93 -0.12 11.06
N GLY A 211 3.57 0.97 10.61
CA GLY A 211 4.93 1.01 10.08
C GLY A 211 5.90 1.73 11.03
N GLY A 212 7.20 1.72 10.67
CA GLY A 212 8.25 2.41 11.42
C GLY A 212 9.54 1.61 11.66
N ALA A 213 9.69 0.41 11.07
CA ALA A 213 10.88 -0.43 11.28
C ALA A 213 12.19 0.28 10.88
N GLU A 214 12.14 1.16 9.88
CA GLU A 214 13.30 1.95 9.39
C GLU A 214 13.79 2.98 10.41
N PHE A 215 12.95 3.37 11.37
CA PHE A 215 13.27 4.26 12.49
C PHE A 215 13.54 3.50 13.79
N GLY A 216 13.10 2.23 13.86
CA GLY A 216 13.25 1.37 15.00
C GLY A 216 12.12 1.48 16.02
N VAL A 217 11.15 0.59 15.85
CA VAL A 217 9.95 0.43 16.67
C VAL A 217 9.68 -1.06 16.90
N ARG A 218 8.78 -1.39 17.84
CA ARG A 218 8.37 -2.77 18.13
C ARG A 218 7.03 -3.05 17.45
N GLY A 219 7.02 -3.94 16.46
CA GLY A 219 5.82 -4.25 15.69
C GLY A 219 4.69 -4.86 16.53
N TYR A 220 3.46 -4.51 16.19
CA TYR A 220 2.24 -5.09 16.75
C TYR A 220 1.05 -4.91 15.82
N VAL A 221 0.01 -5.71 16.06
CA VAL A 221 -1.32 -5.60 15.45
C VAL A 221 -2.36 -5.46 16.54
N THR A 222 -3.34 -4.59 16.35
CA THR A 222 -4.41 -4.37 17.34
C THR A 222 -5.77 -4.53 16.69
N ALA A 223 -6.69 -5.17 17.43
CA ALA A 223 -8.10 -5.19 17.10
C ALA A 223 -8.86 -4.22 18.00
N TYR A 224 -9.70 -3.39 17.40
CA TYR A 224 -10.60 -2.47 18.10
C TYR A 224 -12.04 -2.81 17.79
N ASP A 225 -12.94 -2.70 18.76
CA ASP A 225 -14.37 -2.81 18.52
C ASP A 225 -14.84 -1.76 17.50
N ALA A 226 -15.56 -2.21 16.47
CA ALA A 226 -15.97 -1.37 15.36
C ALA A 226 -16.92 -0.22 15.78
N GLU A 227 -17.75 -0.44 16.80
CA GLU A 227 -18.72 0.57 17.24
C GLU A 227 -18.08 1.65 18.12
N THR A 228 -17.20 1.24 19.02
CA THR A 228 -16.73 2.09 20.13
C THR A 228 -15.27 2.49 20.03
N GLY A 229 -14.48 1.84 19.17
CA GLY A 229 -13.03 2.01 19.11
C GLY A 229 -12.30 1.42 20.33
N LYS A 230 -12.98 0.65 21.19
CA LYS A 230 -12.34 0.04 22.36
C LYS A 230 -11.38 -1.06 21.93
N GLN A 231 -10.14 -1.04 22.42
CA GLN A 231 -9.18 -2.13 22.16
C GLN A 231 -9.73 -3.47 22.67
N ALA A 232 -9.87 -4.44 21.77
CA ALA A 232 -10.27 -5.81 22.09
C ALA A 232 -9.06 -6.65 22.47
N TRP A 233 -8.03 -6.67 21.60
CA TRP A 233 -6.78 -7.38 21.84
C TRP A 233 -5.62 -6.72 21.08
N ARG A 234 -4.38 -7.04 21.48
CA ARG A 234 -3.15 -6.65 20.79
C ARG A 234 -2.19 -7.84 20.73
N PHE A 235 -1.62 -8.08 19.55
CA PHE A 235 -0.59 -9.08 19.30
C PHE A 235 0.73 -8.38 18.96
N PHE A 236 1.77 -8.57 19.77
CA PHE A 236 3.13 -8.12 19.42
C PHE A 236 3.79 -9.12 18.49
N THR A 237 4.55 -8.65 17.51
CA THR A 237 5.21 -9.53 16.53
C THR A 237 6.63 -9.91 16.91
N VAL A 238 7.25 -9.20 17.85
CA VAL A 238 8.62 -9.46 18.35
C VAL A 238 8.67 -9.28 19.87
N PRO A 239 9.57 -9.98 20.60
CA PRO A 239 9.65 -9.89 22.06
C PRO A 239 10.06 -8.50 22.54
N GLY A 240 9.67 -8.18 23.77
CA GLY A 240 10.07 -6.97 24.49
C GLY A 240 11.32 -7.20 25.35
N ASP A 241 11.40 -6.51 26.48
CA ASP A 241 12.50 -6.69 27.43
C ASP A 241 12.56 -8.16 27.92
N PRO A 242 13.66 -8.89 27.66
CA PRO A 242 13.78 -10.31 28.04
C PRO A 242 13.81 -10.54 29.56
N LYS A 243 13.94 -9.47 30.36
CA LYS A 243 13.87 -9.50 31.83
C LYS A 243 12.43 -9.56 32.34
N LEU A 244 11.45 -9.19 31.52
CA LEU A 244 10.03 -9.29 31.84
C LEU A 244 9.45 -10.65 31.40
N PRO A 245 8.36 -11.13 32.03
CA PRO A 245 7.65 -12.29 31.52
C PRO A 245 7.10 -12.00 30.10
N PRO A 246 7.12 -13.00 29.19
CA PRO A 246 6.51 -12.84 27.87
C PRO A 246 5.01 -12.56 28.01
N GLU A 247 4.48 -11.68 27.16
CA GLU A 247 3.08 -11.23 27.22
C GLU A 247 2.09 -12.35 26.92
N ASP A 248 2.47 -13.29 26.05
CA ASP A 248 1.65 -14.41 25.62
C ASP A 248 2.53 -15.59 25.13
N LYS A 249 1.87 -16.68 24.71
CA LYS A 249 2.52 -17.88 24.16
C LYS A 249 3.39 -17.57 22.93
N ALA A 250 2.98 -16.61 22.11
CA ALA A 250 3.73 -16.24 20.91
C ALA A 250 5.06 -15.58 21.29
N MET A 251 5.04 -14.68 22.28
CA MET A 251 6.24 -14.04 22.82
C MET A 251 7.13 -15.03 23.58
N GLU A 252 6.57 -16.07 24.21
CA GLU A 252 7.35 -17.15 24.81
C GLU A 252 8.12 -17.96 23.76
N ILE A 253 7.50 -18.25 22.62
CA ILE A 253 8.14 -18.91 21.46
C ILE A 253 9.20 -17.98 20.87
N ALA A 254 8.80 -16.74 20.56
CA ALA A 254 9.63 -15.78 19.86
C ALA A 254 10.91 -15.45 20.60
N ARG A 255 10.80 -15.13 21.90
CA ARG A 255 11.92 -14.81 22.82
C ARG A 255 13.11 -15.76 22.69
N LYS A 256 12.87 -17.07 22.51
CA LYS A 256 13.92 -18.10 22.43
C LYS A 256 14.84 -17.93 21.22
N THR A 257 14.41 -17.14 20.24
CA THR A 257 15.11 -16.90 18.97
C THR A 257 15.80 -15.54 18.89
N TRP A 258 15.87 -14.80 20.01
CA TRP A 258 16.55 -13.50 20.11
C TRP A 258 17.68 -13.58 21.14
N HIS A 259 18.78 -12.86 20.87
CA HIS A 259 19.98 -12.89 21.71
C HIS A 259 20.46 -11.49 22.08
N GLY A 260 20.79 -11.31 23.37
CA GLY A 260 21.10 -9.99 23.96
C GLY A 260 19.83 -9.21 24.31
N ASP A 261 19.97 -7.94 24.65
CA ASP A 261 18.86 -7.01 24.94
C ASP A 261 18.95 -5.69 24.14
N ALA A 262 19.94 -5.54 23.26
CA ALA A 262 20.10 -4.35 22.42
C ALA A 262 18.90 -4.09 21.49
N PHE A 263 18.23 -5.16 21.01
CA PHE A 263 17.02 -5.02 20.18
C PHE A 263 15.87 -4.30 20.89
N VAL A 264 15.85 -4.24 22.23
CA VAL A 264 14.80 -3.57 22.99
C VAL A 264 14.84 -2.06 22.76
N GLU A 265 16.05 -1.46 22.81
CA GLU A 265 16.23 -0.04 22.51
C GLU A 265 16.03 0.24 21.01
N GLN A 266 16.52 -0.65 20.16
CA GLN A 266 16.38 -0.53 18.71
C GLN A 266 14.92 -0.68 18.26
N GLY A 267 14.11 -1.46 18.98
CA GLY A 267 12.71 -1.74 18.72
C GLY A 267 12.44 -3.15 18.20
N GLY A 268 13.41 -3.81 17.57
CA GLY A 268 13.28 -5.17 17.04
C GLY A 268 12.65 -5.23 15.64
N GLY A 269 11.76 -4.30 15.29
CA GLY A 269 11.08 -4.26 13.99
C GLY A 269 9.81 -5.11 13.99
N GLY A 270 9.53 -5.81 12.89
CA GLY A 270 8.38 -6.71 12.75
C GLY A 270 7.06 -5.97 12.57
N THR A 271 7.07 -4.77 12.03
CA THR A 271 5.86 -3.98 11.78
C THR A 271 4.94 -4.64 10.75
N ALA A 272 3.64 -4.70 11.02
CA ALA A 272 2.62 -5.27 10.13
C ALA A 272 1.88 -4.12 9.40
N TRP A 273 2.53 -3.55 8.40
CA TRP A 273 2.15 -2.24 7.84
C TRP A 273 1.21 -2.31 6.62
N ASP A 274 0.84 -3.50 6.16
CA ASP A 274 0.06 -3.68 4.93
C ASP A 274 -0.97 -4.82 4.99
N SER A 275 -0.61 -6.03 4.57
CA SER A 275 -1.59 -7.06 4.24
C SER A 275 -2.08 -7.88 5.43
N PHE A 276 -3.39 -8.14 5.40
CA PHE A 276 -4.10 -9.06 6.29
C PHE A 276 -5.07 -9.89 5.43
N ALA A 277 -5.31 -11.14 5.81
CA ALA A 277 -6.34 -12.00 5.20
C ALA A 277 -7.12 -12.72 6.30
N PHE A 278 -8.33 -13.20 6.00
CA PHE A 278 -9.18 -13.86 7.00
C PHE A 278 -9.87 -15.11 6.42
N ASP A 279 -9.85 -16.20 7.17
CA ASP A 279 -10.68 -17.38 6.88
C ASP A 279 -11.80 -17.48 7.92
N PRO A 280 -13.07 -17.22 7.56
CA PRO A 280 -14.21 -17.33 8.45
C PRO A 280 -14.49 -18.75 8.96
N GLU A 281 -14.17 -19.79 8.19
CA GLU A 281 -14.41 -21.19 8.58
C GLU A 281 -13.44 -21.63 9.68
N LEU A 282 -12.19 -21.17 9.60
CA LEU A 282 -11.15 -21.46 10.58
C LEU A 282 -11.10 -20.43 11.72
N ASN A 283 -11.80 -19.30 11.56
CA ASN A 283 -11.70 -18.12 12.43
C ASN A 283 -10.25 -17.65 12.66
N LEU A 284 -9.45 -17.72 11.59
CA LEU A 284 -8.03 -17.33 11.60
C LEU A 284 -7.83 -16.04 10.81
N LEU A 285 -7.23 -15.06 11.47
CA LEU A 285 -6.66 -13.87 10.88
C LEU A 285 -5.18 -14.15 10.54
N TYR A 286 -4.79 -13.89 9.30
CA TYR A 286 -3.42 -14.01 8.82
C TYR A 286 -2.78 -12.63 8.77
N ILE A 287 -1.60 -12.52 9.37
CA ILE A 287 -0.83 -11.29 9.54
C ILE A 287 0.50 -11.45 8.80
N GLY A 288 0.79 -10.51 7.90
CA GLY A 288 2.12 -10.39 7.30
C GLY A 288 3.03 -9.53 8.17
N VAL A 289 4.21 -10.04 8.53
CA VAL A 289 5.14 -9.38 9.47
C VAL A 289 6.38 -8.84 8.76
N GLY A 290 6.76 -7.61 9.10
CA GLY A 290 7.85 -6.88 8.46
C GLY A 290 9.27 -7.31 8.84
N ASN A 291 10.22 -6.50 8.38
CA ASN A 291 11.66 -6.61 8.54
C ASN A 291 12.14 -6.33 9.98
N GLY A 292 13.38 -6.71 10.27
CA GLY A 292 14.04 -6.45 11.55
C GLY A 292 14.51 -5.01 11.72
N SER A 293 14.55 -4.53 12.97
CA SER A 293 15.16 -3.24 13.32
C SER A 293 16.11 -3.36 14.52
N LEU A 294 17.41 -3.07 14.39
CA LEU A 294 18.10 -2.63 13.15
C LEU A 294 18.10 -3.73 12.06
N TRP A 295 18.32 -3.36 10.80
CA TRP A 295 18.36 -4.34 9.71
C TRP A 295 19.52 -5.32 9.88
N ASP A 296 20.67 -4.84 10.38
CA ASP A 296 21.85 -5.68 10.61
C ASP A 296 21.64 -6.69 11.75
N PRO A 297 21.62 -8.01 11.48
CA PRO A 297 21.35 -9.02 12.49
C PRO A 297 22.47 -9.11 13.55
N LYS A 298 23.70 -8.67 13.22
CA LYS A 298 24.82 -8.63 14.18
C LYS A 298 24.57 -7.60 15.28
N TRP A 299 24.06 -6.43 14.90
CA TRP A 299 23.71 -5.38 15.87
C TRP A 299 22.36 -5.61 16.53
N ARG A 300 21.41 -6.23 15.84
CA ARG A 300 20.09 -6.53 16.37
C ARG A 300 20.09 -7.69 17.37
N SER A 301 20.71 -8.81 17.01
CA SER A 301 20.60 -10.06 17.77
C SER A 301 21.90 -10.86 17.80
N GLN A 302 23.05 -10.17 17.84
CA GLN A 302 24.39 -10.79 17.91
C GLN A 302 24.66 -11.80 16.78
N ALA A 303 24.02 -11.60 15.61
CA ALA A 303 24.06 -12.49 14.44
C ALA A 303 23.60 -13.93 14.74
N LYS A 304 22.71 -14.09 15.72
CA LYS A 304 22.15 -15.37 16.17
C LYS A 304 20.63 -15.34 16.20
N GLY A 305 20.07 -16.54 16.06
CA GLY A 305 18.65 -16.80 16.20
C GLY A 305 17.84 -16.38 14.98
N ASP A 306 16.63 -16.94 14.90
CA ASP A 306 15.71 -16.71 13.79
C ASP A 306 14.95 -15.37 13.91
N ASN A 307 14.97 -14.77 15.10
CA ASN A 307 14.33 -13.48 15.40
C ASN A 307 12.83 -13.47 15.07
N LEU A 308 12.10 -14.46 15.57
CA LEU A 308 10.66 -14.55 15.36
C LEU A 308 9.91 -13.33 15.95
N PHE A 309 8.85 -12.86 15.34
CA PHE A 309 8.23 -13.31 14.09
C PHE A 309 8.60 -12.44 12.88
N LEU A 310 9.82 -11.87 12.83
CA LEU A 310 10.25 -11.09 11.67
C LEU A 310 10.07 -11.87 10.36
N SER A 311 9.71 -11.18 9.28
CA SER A 311 9.56 -11.74 7.94
C SER A 311 8.75 -13.05 7.96
N SER A 312 7.56 -13.02 8.56
CA SER A 312 6.72 -14.20 8.76
C SER A 312 5.27 -13.95 8.35
N ILE A 313 4.60 -15.04 7.97
CA ILE A 313 3.14 -15.15 8.00
C ILE A 313 2.76 -15.69 9.38
N VAL A 314 1.89 -15.01 10.09
CA VAL A 314 1.40 -15.45 11.41
C VAL A 314 -0.12 -15.59 11.36
N ALA A 315 -0.63 -16.74 11.76
CA ALA A 315 -2.06 -16.94 11.98
C ALA A 315 -2.40 -16.77 13.47
N VAL A 316 -3.43 -15.98 13.74
CA VAL A 316 -3.99 -15.78 15.08
C VAL A 316 -5.50 -16.01 15.05
N ASN A 317 -6.08 -16.40 16.18
CA ASN A 317 -7.53 -16.42 16.33
C ASN A 317 -8.06 -14.98 16.22
N ALA A 318 -9.03 -14.73 15.33
CA ALA A 318 -9.47 -13.37 15.03
C ALA A 318 -10.19 -12.67 16.20
N ASP A 319 -10.80 -13.43 17.11
CA ASP A 319 -11.55 -12.87 18.24
C ASP A 319 -10.69 -12.51 19.43
N THR A 320 -9.58 -13.22 19.64
CA THR A 320 -8.73 -13.12 20.82
C THR A 320 -7.31 -12.61 20.55
N GLY A 321 -6.84 -12.73 19.31
CA GLY A 321 -5.44 -12.46 18.95
C GLY A 321 -4.47 -13.56 19.37
N GLU A 322 -4.96 -14.70 19.90
CA GLU A 322 -4.11 -15.81 20.33
C GLU A 322 -3.42 -16.48 19.13
N TYR A 323 -2.12 -16.71 19.27
CA TYR A 323 -1.29 -17.38 18.25
C TYR A 323 -1.79 -18.80 17.93
N ALA A 324 -1.91 -19.09 16.64
CA ALA A 324 -2.21 -20.43 16.11
C ALA A 324 -0.95 -21.08 15.50
N TRP A 325 -0.41 -20.49 14.42
CA TRP A 325 0.77 -20.98 13.72
C TRP A 325 1.55 -19.82 13.07
N HIS A 326 2.79 -20.06 12.65
CA HIS A 326 3.51 -19.14 11.76
C HIS A 326 4.37 -19.91 10.75
N TYR A 327 4.71 -19.22 9.66
CA TYR A 327 5.75 -19.63 8.72
C TYR A 327 6.68 -18.44 8.47
N GLN A 328 7.97 -18.61 8.72
CA GLN A 328 8.97 -17.55 8.56
C GLN A 328 9.63 -17.62 7.19
N THR A 329 9.40 -16.61 6.35
CA THR A 329 9.91 -16.56 4.97
C THR A 329 11.40 -16.26 4.93
N THR A 330 11.89 -15.41 5.85
CA THR A 330 13.31 -15.02 5.92
C THR A 330 13.83 -15.05 7.36
N PRO A 331 14.28 -16.23 7.84
CA PRO A 331 14.84 -16.35 9.19
C PRO A 331 16.08 -15.48 9.40
N GLY A 332 16.09 -14.71 10.49
CA GLY A 332 17.16 -13.79 10.80
C GLY A 332 17.30 -12.64 9.80
N ASP A 333 16.18 -12.17 9.22
CA ASP A 333 16.12 -11.11 8.20
C ASP A 333 17.19 -10.02 8.38
N ALA A 334 17.89 -9.72 7.28
CA ALA A 334 19.02 -8.81 7.25
C ALA A 334 18.96 -7.81 6.09
N TRP A 335 17.93 -7.87 5.25
CA TRP A 335 17.94 -7.21 3.93
C TRP A 335 16.70 -6.35 3.68
N ASP A 336 15.96 -6.03 4.74
CA ASP A 336 14.63 -5.43 4.63
C ASP A 336 13.63 -6.32 3.91
N PHE A 337 13.69 -7.63 4.14
CA PHE A 337 12.74 -8.57 3.57
C PHE A 337 11.52 -8.70 4.46
N THR A 338 10.56 -7.81 4.25
CA THR A 338 9.23 -7.91 4.83
C THR A 338 8.45 -9.11 4.26
N ALA A 339 7.53 -9.66 5.06
CA ALA A 339 6.48 -10.58 4.63
C ALA A 339 5.09 -9.95 4.82
N THR A 340 5.01 -8.62 4.67
CA THR A 340 3.78 -7.81 4.77
C THR A 340 3.01 -7.75 3.46
N GLN A 341 3.52 -8.39 2.41
CA GLN A 341 2.94 -8.32 1.07
C GLN A 341 1.67 -9.16 0.99
N HIS A 342 0.95 -8.95 -0.10
CA HIS A 342 -0.37 -9.49 -0.30
C HIS A 342 -0.43 -11.00 -0.09
N MET A 343 -1.36 -11.44 0.78
CA MET A 343 -1.66 -12.84 1.04
C MET A 343 -3.02 -13.19 0.46
N ILE A 344 -3.06 -14.17 -0.44
CA ILE A 344 -4.29 -14.64 -1.07
C ILE A 344 -4.66 -16.01 -0.52
N LEU A 345 -5.91 -16.20 -0.11
CA LEU A 345 -6.45 -17.50 0.26
C LEU A 345 -7.14 -18.15 -0.94
N ALA A 346 -6.85 -19.42 -1.20
CA ALA A 346 -7.45 -20.14 -2.33
C ALA A 346 -7.62 -21.63 -2.01
N GLU A 347 -8.27 -22.35 -2.91
CA GLU A 347 -8.28 -23.81 -2.91
C GLU A 347 -7.60 -24.30 -4.19
N LEU A 348 -6.52 -25.08 -4.05
CA LEU A 348 -5.71 -25.54 -5.18
C LEU A 348 -5.61 -27.07 -5.21
N PRO A 349 -5.51 -27.69 -6.40
CA PRO A 349 -5.27 -29.13 -6.54
C PRO A 349 -3.78 -29.46 -6.37
N ILE A 350 -3.31 -29.56 -5.12
CA ILE A 350 -1.92 -29.93 -4.82
C ILE A 350 -1.81 -31.45 -4.73
N GLU A 351 -0.95 -32.04 -5.57
CA GLU A 351 -0.80 -33.50 -5.69
C GLU A 351 -2.13 -34.24 -5.94
N GLY A 352 -3.02 -33.62 -6.72
CA GLY A 352 -4.34 -34.16 -7.04
C GLY A 352 -5.36 -34.09 -5.89
N LYS A 353 -5.03 -33.43 -4.77
CA LYS A 353 -5.95 -33.22 -3.63
C LYS A 353 -6.30 -31.73 -3.50
N PRO A 354 -7.57 -31.38 -3.28
CA PRO A 354 -7.91 -30.01 -2.93
C PRO A 354 -7.25 -29.61 -1.60
N ARG A 355 -6.49 -28.52 -1.61
CA ARG A 355 -5.85 -27.94 -0.43
C ARG A 355 -6.30 -26.51 -0.23
N LYS A 356 -6.71 -26.21 0.99
CA LYS A 356 -7.00 -24.86 1.48
C LYS A 356 -5.67 -24.15 1.75
N VAL A 357 -5.26 -23.28 0.83
CA VAL A 357 -3.93 -22.65 0.85
C VAL A 357 -3.99 -21.16 1.14
N LEU A 358 -2.85 -20.63 1.57
CA LEU A 358 -2.45 -19.23 1.56
C LEU A 358 -1.26 -19.10 0.59
N MET A 359 -1.31 -18.10 -0.28
CA MET A 359 -0.26 -17.77 -1.25
C MET A 359 0.34 -16.40 -0.94
N GLN A 360 1.66 -16.27 -1.00
CA GLN A 360 2.35 -14.99 -0.84
C GLN A 360 3.61 -14.93 -1.70
N ALA A 361 3.88 -13.76 -2.30
CA ALA A 361 5.14 -13.44 -2.95
C ALA A 361 5.88 -12.32 -2.19
N PRO A 362 6.54 -12.57 -1.05
CA PRO A 362 7.19 -11.52 -0.28
C PRO A 362 8.46 -10.95 -0.96
N LYS A 363 9.08 -9.95 -0.32
CA LYS A 363 10.21 -9.17 -0.87
C LYS A 363 11.38 -10.07 -1.23
N ASN A 364 11.57 -11.19 -0.54
CA ASN A 364 12.73 -12.06 -0.70
C ASN A 364 12.80 -12.80 -2.05
N GLY A 365 11.71 -12.82 -2.84
CA GLY A 365 11.70 -13.35 -4.20
C GLY A 365 11.24 -14.79 -4.37
N PHE A 366 10.80 -15.46 -3.31
CA PHE A 366 10.04 -16.70 -3.41
C PHE A 366 8.54 -16.43 -3.55
N PHE A 367 7.83 -17.31 -4.25
CA PHE A 367 6.39 -17.50 -4.15
C PHE A 367 6.12 -18.71 -3.26
N TYR A 368 5.35 -18.52 -2.20
CA TYR A 368 5.00 -19.54 -1.22
C TYR A 368 3.57 -20.01 -1.41
N VAL A 369 3.37 -21.32 -1.31
CA VAL A 369 2.05 -21.95 -1.13
C VAL A 369 2.09 -22.71 0.19
N ILE A 370 1.22 -22.32 1.12
CA ILE A 370 1.19 -22.80 2.49
C ILE A 370 -0.21 -23.32 2.80
N ASP A 371 -0.33 -24.43 3.53
CA ASP A 371 -1.62 -24.86 4.07
C ASP A 371 -2.07 -23.86 5.14
N ARG A 372 -3.17 -23.15 4.88
CA ARG A 372 -3.58 -22.03 5.74
C ARG A 372 -4.14 -22.47 7.09
N ALA A 373 -4.51 -23.73 7.25
CA ALA A 373 -5.00 -24.25 8.53
C ALA A 373 -3.85 -24.58 9.49
N THR A 374 -2.72 -25.02 8.95
CA THR A 374 -1.62 -25.61 9.76
C THR A 374 -0.30 -24.84 9.69
N GLY A 375 -0.11 -23.99 8.69
CA GLY A 375 1.17 -23.33 8.42
C GLY A 375 2.20 -24.22 7.71
N GLU A 376 1.81 -25.41 7.27
CA GLU A 376 2.68 -26.33 6.52
C GLU A 376 3.08 -25.71 5.18
N LEU A 377 4.39 -25.64 4.91
CA LEU A 377 4.89 -25.27 3.59
C LEU A 377 4.59 -26.38 2.58
N LEU A 378 3.79 -26.07 1.57
CA LEU A 378 3.52 -27.00 0.46
C LEU A 378 4.55 -26.81 -0.66
N SER A 379 4.90 -25.56 -0.95
CA SER A 379 5.93 -25.26 -1.95
C SER A 379 6.51 -23.85 -1.86
N ALA A 380 7.75 -23.68 -2.29
CA ALA A 380 8.39 -22.39 -2.47
C ALA A 380 9.31 -22.36 -3.71
N LYS A 381 9.10 -21.39 -4.61
CA LYS A 381 9.94 -21.23 -5.81
C LYS A 381 10.26 -19.76 -6.10
N GLY A 382 11.46 -19.48 -6.57
CA GLY A 382 11.87 -18.14 -6.95
C GLY A 382 11.11 -17.61 -8.16
N ILE A 383 10.54 -16.40 -8.07
CA ILE A 383 9.87 -15.69 -9.18
C ILE A 383 10.81 -14.73 -9.93
N VAL A 384 11.94 -14.39 -9.28
CA VAL A 384 13.01 -13.54 -9.83
C VAL A 384 14.37 -14.08 -9.37
N PRO A 385 15.50 -13.60 -9.94
CA PRO A 385 16.83 -13.93 -9.45
C PRO A 385 17.03 -13.56 -7.99
N GLN A 386 17.62 -14.49 -7.22
CA GLN A 386 17.93 -14.33 -5.81
C GLN A 386 19.40 -14.69 -5.59
N ASN A 387 20.17 -13.80 -4.96
CA ASN A 387 21.57 -14.09 -4.58
C ASN A 387 21.80 -14.08 -3.07
N TRP A 388 20.75 -13.90 -2.26
CA TRP A 388 20.80 -14.05 -0.81
C TRP A 388 20.66 -15.50 -0.35
N THR A 389 20.16 -16.37 -1.22
CA THR A 389 19.86 -17.77 -0.94
C THR A 389 20.30 -18.66 -2.09
N LYS A 390 20.64 -19.91 -1.77
CA LYS A 390 20.92 -20.98 -2.73
C LYS A 390 19.68 -21.81 -3.08
N GLY A 391 18.51 -21.43 -2.56
CA GLY A 391 17.25 -22.15 -2.74
C GLY A 391 16.58 -22.53 -1.41
N MET A 392 15.41 -23.15 -1.50
CA MET A 392 14.64 -23.64 -0.35
C MET A 392 15.01 -25.10 -0.02
N ASP A 393 15.32 -25.39 1.24
CA ASP A 393 15.33 -26.77 1.72
C ASP A 393 13.90 -27.20 2.07
N MET A 394 13.27 -27.95 1.16
CA MET A 394 11.89 -28.42 1.33
C MET A 394 11.71 -29.43 2.47
N LYS A 395 12.77 -30.00 3.05
CA LYS A 395 12.65 -30.88 4.23
C LYS A 395 12.41 -30.09 5.50
N THR A 396 13.00 -28.91 5.60
CA THR A 396 12.90 -28.04 6.78
C THR A 396 11.96 -26.85 6.55
N GLY A 397 11.62 -26.56 5.29
CA GLY A 397 10.92 -25.34 4.90
C GLY A 397 11.76 -24.08 5.10
N ARG A 398 13.10 -24.21 5.13
CA ARG A 398 14.01 -23.11 5.42
C ARG A 398 14.87 -22.74 4.20
N PRO A 399 15.02 -21.44 3.88
CA PRO A 399 15.93 -21.02 2.83
C PRO A 399 17.39 -21.26 3.23
N ILE A 400 18.21 -21.71 2.27
CA ILE A 400 19.65 -21.92 2.45
C ILE A 400 20.34 -20.59 2.15
N VAL A 401 20.89 -19.91 3.16
CA VAL A 401 21.54 -18.61 2.98
C VAL A 401 22.82 -18.73 2.14
N ASP A 402 23.02 -17.80 1.21
CA ASP A 402 24.29 -17.62 0.50
C ASP A 402 25.19 -16.61 1.23
N GLU A 403 25.99 -17.11 2.18
CA GLU A 403 26.81 -16.25 3.03
C GLU A 403 27.85 -15.43 2.24
N GLU A 404 28.35 -15.95 1.12
CA GLU A 404 29.34 -15.25 0.32
C GLU A 404 28.75 -13.98 -0.31
N ASN A 405 27.51 -14.08 -0.78
CA ASN A 405 26.85 -13.06 -1.58
C ASN A 405 25.96 -12.11 -0.77
N ALA A 406 25.53 -12.49 0.43
CA ALA A 406 24.58 -11.67 1.18
C ALA A 406 24.83 -11.54 2.69
N ALA A 407 25.72 -12.34 3.30
CA ALA A 407 26.03 -12.19 4.73
C ALA A 407 27.07 -11.07 4.98
N TYR A 408 26.71 -9.84 4.63
CA TYR A 408 27.55 -8.64 4.74
C TYR A 408 28.08 -8.40 6.16
N TRP A 409 27.35 -8.86 7.18
CA TRP A 409 27.75 -8.79 8.60
C TRP A 409 28.85 -9.80 8.99
N LYS A 410 29.18 -10.75 8.11
CA LYS A 410 30.24 -11.77 8.30
C LYS A 410 31.41 -11.62 7.34
N ASN A 411 31.12 -11.39 6.06
CA ASN A 411 32.11 -11.60 4.99
C ASN A 411 33.04 -10.39 4.73
N GLY A 412 32.78 -9.24 5.37
CA GLY A 412 33.60 -8.03 5.24
C GLY A 412 33.49 -7.33 3.88
N LYS A 413 32.54 -7.73 3.03
CA LYS A 413 32.29 -7.16 1.70
C LYS A 413 31.09 -6.21 1.73
N ARG A 414 31.08 -5.27 0.80
CA ARG A 414 29.88 -4.56 0.36
C ARG A 414 29.17 -5.41 -0.69
N ASN A 415 28.11 -6.11 -0.32
CA ASN A 415 27.41 -7.06 -1.19
C ASN A 415 26.34 -6.35 -2.03
N LEU A 416 26.31 -6.58 -3.35
CA LEU A 416 25.18 -6.20 -4.21
C LEU A 416 24.13 -7.32 -4.14
N VAL A 417 23.03 -7.10 -3.43
CA VAL A 417 22.01 -8.13 -3.16
C VAL A 417 20.80 -7.93 -4.06
N THR A 418 20.25 -9.03 -4.59
CA THR A 418 19.00 -9.10 -5.35
C THR A 418 18.11 -10.23 -4.80
N PRO A 419 16.82 -9.99 -4.55
CA PRO A 419 16.19 -8.66 -4.47
C PRO A 419 16.80 -7.81 -3.34
N ALA A 420 16.55 -6.49 -3.33
CA ALA A 420 16.97 -5.62 -2.21
C ALA A 420 15.74 -5.09 -1.44
N PHE A 421 15.82 -3.90 -0.84
CA PHE A 421 14.81 -3.36 0.08
C PHE A 421 13.44 -3.07 -0.55
N TRP A 422 13.31 -3.03 -1.88
CA TRP A 422 12.01 -2.99 -2.58
C TRP A 422 11.57 -4.35 -3.13
N GLY A 423 12.31 -5.39 -2.75
CA GLY A 423 11.99 -6.78 -2.98
C GLY A 423 11.86 -7.18 -4.44
N ALA A 424 11.44 -8.44 -4.62
CA ALA A 424 10.90 -8.96 -5.85
C ALA A 424 9.44 -8.54 -6.06
N HIS A 425 8.77 -8.20 -4.98
CA HIS A 425 7.39 -7.74 -4.90
C HIS A 425 7.25 -6.99 -3.59
N ASP A 426 6.57 -5.86 -3.64
CA ASP A 426 6.33 -4.96 -2.50
C ASP A 426 4.81 -4.90 -2.23
N TRP A 427 4.29 -3.81 -1.68
CA TRP A 427 2.88 -3.67 -1.29
C TRP A 427 1.86 -3.71 -2.43
N HIS A 428 2.28 -3.44 -3.68
CA HIS A 428 1.41 -3.37 -4.86
C HIS A 428 0.60 -4.67 -4.98
N PRO A 429 -0.73 -4.71 -4.77
CA PRO A 429 -1.42 -5.98 -4.60
C PRO A 429 -1.34 -6.90 -5.82
N MET A 430 -1.07 -8.19 -5.63
CA MET A 430 -1.31 -9.22 -6.66
C MET A 430 -2.81 -9.63 -6.72
N SER A 431 -3.24 -10.38 -7.73
CA SER A 431 -4.60 -10.93 -7.82
C SER A 431 -4.57 -12.38 -8.28
N TYR A 432 -5.56 -13.18 -7.91
CA TYR A 432 -5.72 -14.56 -8.35
C TYR A 432 -6.95 -14.68 -9.25
N ASN A 433 -6.87 -15.43 -10.34
CA ASN A 433 -8.04 -15.74 -11.17
C ASN A 433 -8.33 -17.25 -11.11
N PRO A 434 -9.47 -17.68 -10.52
CA PRO A 434 -9.83 -19.09 -10.44
C PRO A 434 -10.12 -19.72 -11.81
N ASP A 435 -10.47 -18.94 -12.83
CA ASP A 435 -10.76 -19.45 -14.18
C ASP A 435 -9.48 -19.87 -14.92
N THR A 436 -8.35 -19.23 -14.64
CA THR A 436 -7.03 -19.56 -15.21
C THR A 436 -6.16 -20.34 -14.25
N GLY A 437 -6.44 -20.27 -12.94
CA GLY A 437 -5.60 -20.79 -11.88
C GLY A 437 -4.33 -19.97 -11.65
N LEU A 438 -4.20 -18.77 -12.22
CA LEU A 438 -2.97 -17.96 -12.20
C LEU A 438 -3.04 -16.83 -11.17
N VAL A 439 -1.87 -16.46 -10.64
CA VAL A 439 -1.67 -15.27 -9.80
C VAL A 439 -0.89 -14.22 -10.60
N TYR A 440 -1.40 -12.99 -10.65
CA TYR A 440 -0.82 -11.89 -11.41
C TYR A 440 -0.02 -10.96 -10.49
N ILE A 441 1.29 -11.00 -10.59
CA ILE A 441 2.23 -10.39 -9.65
C ILE A 441 2.93 -9.20 -10.31
N PRO A 442 2.80 -7.97 -9.77
CA PRO A 442 3.64 -6.84 -10.15
C PRO A 442 5.03 -7.05 -9.51
N ALA A 443 5.94 -7.63 -10.27
CA ALA A 443 7.26 -8.01 -9.81
C ALA A 443 8.33 -6.96 -10.15
N HIS A 444 9.38 -6.96 -9.34
CA HIS A 444 10.54 -6.09 -9.41
C HIS A 444 11.80 -6.92 -9.65
N ILE A 445 12.67 -6.40 -10.48
CA ILE A 445 14.07 -6.82 -10.59
C ILE A 445 14.90 -5.61 -10.19
N MET A 446 15.37 -5.59 -8.96
CA MET A 446 16.19 -4.51 -8.42
C MET A 446 17.21 -5.06 -7.44
N SER A 447 18.34 -4.36 -7.34
CA SER A 447 19.45 -4.72 -6.46
C SER A 447 20.06 -3.49 -5.82
N ALA A 448 20.59 -3.65 -4.61
CA ALA A 448 21.26 -2.58 -3.89
C ALA A 448 22.42 -3.14 -3.05
N TYR A 449 23.35 -2.26 -2.69
CA TYR A 449 24.46 -2.62 -1.83
C TYR A 449 24.04 -2.71 -0.36
N TYR A 450 24.60 -3.68 0.36
CA TYR A 450 24.50 -3.84 1.81
C TYR A 450 25.92 -3.93 2.39
N GLU A 451 26.22 -3.09 3.38
CA GLU A 451 27.53 -3.00 4.01
C GLU A 451 27.40 -2.83 5.52
N HIS A 452 28.10 -3.69 6.26
CA HIS A 452 28.16 -3.68 7.72
C HIS A 452 28.92 -2.44 8.23
N ILE A 453 28.38 -1.77 9.24
CA ILE A 453 29.11 -0.74 9.99
C ILE A 453 29.91 -1.43 11.11
N PRO A 454 31.24 -1.26 11.20
CA PRO A 454 32.06 -1.97 12.18
C PRO A 454 31.76 -1.62 13.65
N ASP A 455 31.37 -0.38 13.90
CA ASP A 455 31.01 0.11 15.23
C ASP A 455 29.51 -0.04 15.47
N ALA A 456 29.14 -0.44 16.70
CA ALA A 456 27.74 -0.57 17.09
C ALA A 456 27.00 0.79 16.94
N PRO A 457 25.97 0.87 16.09
CA PRO A 457 25.21 2.10 15.90
C PRO A 457 24.52 2.51 17.21
N ARG A 458 24.60 3.81 17.53
CA ARG A 458 23.87 4.38 18.67
C ARG A 458 22.49 4.86 18.22
N ARG A 459 21.49 4.66 19.06
CA ARG A 459 20.15 5.21 18.85
C ARG A 459 20.23 6.74 18.78
N ASN A 460 19.61 7.33 17.76
CA ASN A 460 19.42 8.78 17.70
C ASN A 460 18.04 9.13 18.30
N PRO A 461 17.90 10.23 19.07
CA PRO A 461 16.59 10.69 19.55
C PRO A 461 15.72 11.33 18.47
N PHE A 462 16.31 11.79 17.35
CA PHE A 462 15.57 12.45 16.28
C PHE A 462 14.70 11.45 15.52
N LYS A 463 13.39 11.71 15.51
CA LYS A 463 12.37 10.76 15.03
C LYS A 463 12.22 10.68 13.50
N SER A 464 12.78 11.64 12.79
CA SER A 464 12.59 11.83 11.34
C SER A 464 13.85 11.49 10.52
N MET A 465 14.73 10.64 11.05
CA MET A 465 15.88 10.10 10.33
C MET A 465 15.86 8.57 10.33
N TYR A 466 16.28 7.97 9.21
CA TYR A 466 16.47 6.53 9.16
C TYR A 466 17.55 6.07 10.13
N GLN A 467 17.30 4.94 10.76
CA GLN A 467 18.21 4.28 11.68
C GLN A 467 18.29 2.80 11.33
N LEU A 468 18.87 2.52 10.17
CA LEU A 468 18.90 1.16 9.60
C LEU A 468 19.97 0.27 10.24
N GLY A 469 21.04 0.87 10.77
CA GLY A 469 22.15 0.15 11.42
C GLY A 469 23.18 -0.47 10.49
N LEU A 470 23.15 -0.10 9.21
CA LEU A 470 24.06 -0.51 8.15
C LEU A 470 24.19 0.63 7.12
N LYS A 471 25.08 0.46 6.13
CA LYS A 471 25.08 1.30 4.92
C LYS A 471 24.38 0.56 3.78
N THR A 472 23.43 1.23 3.13
CA THR A 472 22.73 0.72 1.95
C THR A 472 22.34 1.87 1.01
N GLY A 473 21.84 1.54 -0.18
CA GLY A 473 21.42 2.54 -1.17
C GLY A 473 22.57 3.35 -1.78
N MET A 474 23.82 2.90 -1.65
CA MET A 474 24.96 3.59 -2.26
C MET A 474 24.88 3.53 -3.78
N MET A 475 24.81 4.69 -4.43
CA MET A 475 24.74 4.84 -5.88
C MET A 475 25.78 5.87 -6.39
N PRO A 476 26.13 5.86 -7.69
CA PRO A 476 26.91 6.94 -8.30
C PRO A 476 26.25 8.31 -8.11
N GLU A 477 27.04 9.38 -8.03
CA GLU A 477 26.51 10.76 -7.92
C GLU A 477 26.13 11.36 -9.29
N GLY A 478 26.90 11.03 -10.34
CA GLY A 478 26.72 11.57 -11.69
C GLY A 478 25.66 10.83 -12.52
N PRO A 479 25.04 11.52 -13.50
CA PRO A 479 23.90 11.03 -14.27
C PRO A 479 24.21 9.78 -15.10
N ASP A 480 25.41 9.65 -15.67
CA ASP A 480 25.77 8.47 -16.47
C ASP A 480 25.79 7.21 -15.61
N GLY A 481 26.43 7.27 -14.43
CA GLY A 481 26.47 6.14 -13.50
C GLY A 481 25.08 5.79 -12.95
N LEU A 482 24.25 6.81 -12.67
CA LEU A 482 22.87 6.62 -12.25
C LEU A 482 22.00 6.00 -13.35
N LEU A 483 22.18 6.40 -14.61
CA LEU A 483 21.46 5.83 -15.74
C LEU A 483 21.85 4.37 -15.98
N GLU A 484 23.15 4.05 -15.92
CA GLU A 484 23.62 2.67 -16.01
C GLU A 484 23.08 1.81 -14.87
N MET A 485 23.05 2.32 -13.64
CA MET A 485 22.39 1.64 -12.53
C MET A 485 20.88 1.47 -12.79
N ALA A 486 20.18 2.51 -13.26
CA ALA A 486 18.75 2.45 -13.54
C ALA A 486 18.42 1.41 -14.63
N LYS A 487 19.32 1.18 -15.59
CA LYS A 487 19.19 0.11 -16.61
C LYS A 487 19.26 -1.29 -16.03
N THR A 488 19.88 -1.49 -14.87
CA THR A 488 19.90 -2.78 -14.17
C THR A 488 18.60 -3.07 -13.43
N TRP A 489 17.73 -2.08 -13.28
CA TRP A 489 16.43 -2.22 -12.62
C TRP A 489 15.31 -2.28 -13.65
N SER A 490 14.33 -3.15 -13.43
CA SER A 490 13.15 -3.29 -14.27
C SER A 490 11.98 -3.86 -13.48
N GLY A 491 10.77 -3.69 -13.99
CA GLY A 491 9.59 -4.36 -13.47
C GLY A 491 9.08 -5.40 -14.46
N LYS A 492 8.18 -6.27 -14.03
CA LYS A 492 7.39 -7.12 -14.93
C LYS A 492 6.10 -7.57 -14.26
N LEU A 493 5.03 -7.70 -15.05
CA LEU A 493 3.85 -8.45 -14.66
C LEU A 493 4.14 -9.94 -14.89
N ILE A 494 4.05 -10.75 -13.83
CA ILE A 494 4.18 -12.21 -13.92
C ILE A 494 2.79 -12.82 -13.75
N ALA A 495 2.34 -13.65 -14.69
CA ALA A 495 1.24 -14.57 -14.43
C ALA A 495 1.81 -15.91 -13.97
N TRP A 496 1.78 -16.13 -12.67
CA TRP A 496 2.38 -17.26 -11.98
C TRP A 496 1.36 -18.39 -11.81
N ASP A 497 1.73 -19.61 -12.18
CA ASP A 497 0.96 -20.82 -11.86
C ASP A 497 1.40 -21.33 -10.48
N PRO A 498 0.57 -21.21 -9.42
CA PRO A 498 0.93 -21.61 -8.07
C PRO A 498 1.01 -23.14 -7.89
N VAL A 499 0.39 -23.92 -8.78
CA VAL A 499 0.42 -25.38 -8.72
C VAL A 499 1.70 -25.91 -9.38
N LYS A 500 2.04 -25.37 -10.57
CA LYS A 500 3.26 -25.76 -11.30
C LYS A 500 4.52 -25.06 -10.79
N GLN A 501 4.36 -23.94 -10.09
CA GLN A 501 5.45 -23.06 -9.64
C GLN A 501 6.32 -22.54 -10.79
N GLU A 502 5.68 -22.04 -11.84
CA GLU A 502 6.34 -21.46 -13.01
C GLU A 502 5.51 -20.30 -13.60
N PRO A 503 6.15 -19.34 -14.32
CA PRO A 503 5.40 -18.31 -15.02
C PRO A 503 4.69 -18.92 -16.23
N ALA A 504 3.37 -18.74 -16.31
CA ALA A 504 2.59 -19.04 -17.51
C ALA A 504 2.89 -18.03 -18.63
N TRP A 505 3.06 -16.76 -18.27
CA TRP A 505 3.51 -15.68 -19.15
C TRP A 505 4.06 -14.50 -18.34
N GLU A 506 4.80 -13.61 -18.99
CA GLU A 506 5.36 -12.41 -18.37
C GLU A 506 5.29 -11.19 -19.32
N VAL A 507 5.12 -9.99 -18.77
CA VAL A 507 5.16 -8.73 -19.52
C VAL A 507 6.17 -7.78 -18.87
N PRO A 508 7.24 -7.36 -19.55
CA PRO A 508 8.26 -6.48 -18.97
C PRO A 508 7.80 -5.01 -18.90
N TYR A 509 8.27 -4.32 -17.87
CA TYR A 509 8.16 -2.87 -17.69
C TYR A 509 9.54 -2.23 -17.56
N ILE A 510 9.63 -0.96 -17.93
CA ILE A 510 10.90 -0.23 -17.97
C ILE A 510 11.53 -0.04 -16.59
N THR A 511 10.72 -0.01 -15.53
CA THR A 511 11.16 0.20 -14.15
C THR A 511 10.22 -0.50 -13.16
N ILE A 512 10.57 -0.49 -11.87
CA ILE A 512 9.79 -1.06 -10.75
C ILE A 512 8.62 -0.15 -10.35
N PHE A 513 7.84 -0.55 -9.33
CA PHE A 513 6.68 0.17 -8.80
C PHE A 513 5.55 0.35 -9.84
N ASN A 514 5.34 -0.69 -10.65
CA ASN A 514 4.09 -0.81 -11.42
C ASN A 514 2.96 -1.21 -10.46
N GLY A 515 1.74 -0.93 -10.87
CA GLY A 515 0.58 -0.98 -10.01
C GLY A 515 0.17 -2.37 -9.57
N GLY A 516 -0.68 -2.42 -8.54
CA GLY A 516 -1.37 -3.66 -8.22
C GLY A 516 -2.27 -4.15 -9.36
N THR A 517 -2.69 -5.41 -9.27
CA THR A 517 -3.48 -6.10 -10.29
C THR A 517 -4.92 -6.35 -9.84
N LEU A 518 -5.81 -6.48 -10.82
CA LEU A 518 -7.21 -6.90 -10.67
C LEU A 518 -7.51 -7.97 -11.71
N SER A 519 -8.09 -9.09 -11.31
CA SER A 519 -8.57 -10.12 -12.23
C SER A 519 -10.09 -10.12 -12.34
N THR A 520 -10.63 -10.50 -13.50
CA THR A 520 -12.08 -10.64 -13.68
C THR A 520 -12.47 -11.92 -14.42
N ALA A 521 -13.73 -12.33 -14.25
CA ALA A 521 -14.35 -13.43 -15.00
C ALA A 521 -14.46 -13.18 -16.52
N GLY A 522 -14.10 -11.97 -16.99
CA GLY A 522 -14.07 -11.59 -18.39
C GLY A 522 -12.76 -11.97 -19.12
N ASN A 523 -11.95 -12.88 -18.58
CA ASN A 523 -10.60 -13.21 -19.05
C ASN A 523 -9.67 -11.98 -19.10
N LEU A 524 -9.74 -11.11 -18.08
CA LEU A 524 -8.94 -9.90 -18.01
C LEU A 524 -8.11 -9.83 -16.74
N VAL A 525 -6.92 -9.26 -16.89
CA VAL A 525 -6.14 -8.66 -15.79
C VAL A 525 -5.89 -7.19 -16.11
N PHE A 526 -6.24 -6.32 -15.16
CA PHE A 526 -5.99 -4.88 -15.23
C PHE A 526 -4.81 -4.52 -14.33
N GLU A 527 -3.98 -3.60 -14.80
CA GLU A 527 -2.81 -3.10 -14.06
C GLU A 527 -2.52 -1.65 -14.49
N GLY A 528 -2.03 -0.85 -13.54
CA GLY A 528 -1.42 0.45 -13.83
C GLY A 528 0.10 0.33 -14.01
N SER A 529 0.72 1.17 -14.82
CA SER A 529 2.18 1.15 -14.97
C SER A 529 2.85 2.38 -14.35
N ALA A 530 4.10 2.21 -13.91
CA ALA A 530 4.94 3.30 -13.41
C ALA A 530 5.11 4.40 -14.46
N ASP A 531 5.19 4.04 -15.74
CA ASP A 531 5.35 4.98 -16.86
C ASP A 531 4.05 5.67 -17.32
N GLY A 532 2.98 5.54 -16.52
CA GLY A 532 1.82 6.41 -16.58
C GLY A 532 0.70 5.97 -17.50
N ARG A 533 0.42 4.66 -17.52
CA ARG A 533 -0.66 4.06 -18.31
C ARG A 533 -1.56 3.19 -17.41
N VAL A 534 -2.80 3.02 -17.84
CA VAL A 534 -3.71 1.97 -17.35
C VAL A 534 -3.92 0.96 -18.46
N ILE A 535 -3.86 -0.33 -18.13
CA ILE A 535 -3.70 -1.39 -19.11
C ILE A 535 -4.65 -2.55 -18.77
N ALA A 536 -5.16 -3.21 -19.81
CA ALA A 536 -5.84 -4.50 -19.68
C ALA A 536 -5.16 -5.54 -20.56
N TYR A 537 -4.86 -6.69 -19.97
CA TYR A 537 -4.31 -7.86 -20.66
C TYR A 537 -5.32 -9.01 -20.63
N ALA A 538 -5.23 -9.90 -21.62
CA ALA A 538 -5.89 -11.20 -21.57
C ALA A 538 -5.29 -12.02 -20.42
N ALA A 539 -6.14 -12.54 -19.52
CA ALA A 539 -5.71 -13.19 -18.29
C ALA A 539 -4.95 -14.51 -18.57
N ASP A 540 -5.30 -15.21 -19.65
CA ASP A 540 -4.71 -16.48 -20.07
C ASP A 540 -3.33 -16.38 -20.74
N SER A 541 -3.02 -15.27 -21.40
CA SER A 541 -1.92 -15.18 -22.35
C SER A 541 -1.04 -13.94 -22.21
N GLY A 542 -1.45 -12.95 -21.42
CA GLY A 542 -0.70 -11.70 -21.23
C GLY A 542 -0.75 -10.78 -22.45
N LYS A 543 -1.60 -11.07 -23.44
CA LYS A 543 -1.78 -10.20 -24.62
C LYS A 543 -2.39 -8.88 -24.18
N LYS A 544 -1.74 -7.75 -24.48
CA LYS A 544 -2.31 -6.40 -24.26
C LYS A 544 -3.53 -6.19 -25.17
N LEU A 545 -4.68 -5.90 -24.57
CA LEU A 545 -5.96 -5.73 -25.27
C LEU A 545 -6.45 -4.29 -25.28
N TRP A 546 -6.10 -3.52 -24.25
CA TRP A 546 -6.47 -2.12 -24.11
C TRP A 546 -5.44 -1.37 -23.29
N GLU A 547 -5.29 -0.08 -23.58
CA GLU A 547 -4.36 0.83 -22.89
C GLU A 547 -4.82 2.27 -23.06
N GLN A 548 -4.66 3.08 -22.02
CA GLN A 548 -4.82 4.54 -22.06
C GLN A 548 -3.76 5.22 -21.17
N PRO A 549 -3.36 6.47 -21.49
CA PRO A 549 -2.55 7.26 -20.56
C PRO A 549 -3.33 7.55 -19.27
N ALA A 550 -2.60 7.73 -18.17
CA ALA A 550 -3.13 7.98 -16.83
C ALA A 550 -2.67 9.32 -16.23
N ALA A 551 -1.93 10.12 -17.00
CA ALA A 551 -1.31 11.41 -16.63
C ALA A 551 -0.23 11.36 -15.52
N SER A 552 -0.17 10.27 -14.73
CA SER A 552 0.83 10.00 -13.72
C SER A 552 1.06 8.49 -13.61
N GLY A 553 2.16 8.07 -12.97
CA GLY A 553 2.39 6.67 -12.62
C GLY A 553 1.25 6.11 -11.75
N VAL A 554 0.88 4.86 -11.98
CA VAL A 554 -0.26 4.21 -11.31
C VAL A 554 0.26 3.03 -10.50
N MET A 555 0.26 3.18 -9.18
CA MET A 555 0.78 2.18 -8.23
C MET A 555 -0.34 1.41 -7.51
N ALA A 556 -1.45 2.08 -7.21
CA ALA A 556 -2.58 1.43 -6.57
C ALA A 556 -3.17 0.30 -7.43
N ALA A 557 -3.74 -0.72 -6.80
CA ALA A 557 -4.50 -1.75 -7.51
C ALA A 557 -5.81 -1.16 -8.07
N PRO A 558 -6.20 -1.53 -9.31
CA PRO A 558 -7.52 -1.21 -9.82
C PRO A 558 -8.64 -1.95 -9.09
N VAL A 559 -9.85 -1.41 -9.20
CA VAL A 559 -11.09 -2.07 -8.75
C VAL A 559 -12.14 -2.06 -9.85
N THR A 560 -13.05 -3.02 -9.84
CA THR A 560 -14.22 -3.04 -10.72
C THR A 560 -15.50 -3.22 -9.90
N TYR A 561 -16.56 -2.58 -10.33
CA TYR A 561 -17.86 -2.57 -9.67
C TYR A 561 -18.97 -2.34 -10.71
N SER A 562 -20.23 -2.41 -10.30
CA SER A 562 -21.34 -2.04 -11.18
C SER A 562 -22.35 -1.15 -10.49
N VAL A 563 -22.88 -0.17 -11.23
CA VAL A 563 -23.98 0.67 -10.78
C VAL A 563 -25.03 0.72 -11.88
N ASP A 564 -26.29 0.50 -11.51
CA ASP A 564 -27.45 0.48 -12.41
C ASP A 564 -27.26 -0.44 -13.64
N GLY A 565 -26.55 -1.57 -13.45
CA GLY A 565 -26.28 -2.56 -14.50
C GLY A 565 -25.08 -2.26 -15.40
N GLU A 566 -24.42 -1.12 -15.25
CA GLU A 566 -23.19 -0.79 -15.97
C GLU A 566 -21.95 -1.15 -15.15
N GLN A 567 -20.98 -1.82 -15.76
CA GLN A 567 -19.69 -2.13 -15.13
C GLN A 567 -18.70 -0.97 -15.33
N TYR A 568 -17.98 -0.65 -14.26
CA TYR A 568 -16.95 0.38 -14.19
C TYR A 568 -15.63 -0.21 -13.69
N VAL A 569 -14.50 0.26 -14.22
CA VAL A 569 -13.15 -0.07 -13.73
C VAL A 569 -12.46 1.21 -13.29
N THR A 570 -11.94 1.26 -12.07
CA THR A 570 -11.31 2.45 -11.49
C THR A 570 -9.87 2.21 -11.13
N PHE A 571 -9.03 3.19 -11.43
CA PHE A 571 -7.63 3.28 -11.02
C PHE A 571 -7.43 4.52 -10.16
N MET A 572 -6.54 4.42 -9.19
CA MET A 572 -6.06 5.56 -8.42
C MET A 572 -4.66 5.92 -8.92
N ALA A 573 -4.56 6.99 -9.71
CA ALA A 573 -3.30 7.47 -10.28
C ALA A 573 -2.64 8.49 -9.36
N GLY A 574 -1.31 8.48 -9.28
CA GLY A 574 -0.54 9.43 -8.48
C GLY A 574 0.82 8.85 -8.10
N TRP A 575 1.85 9.21 -8.86
CA TRP A 575 3.22 8.76 -8.64
C TRP A 575 3.78 9.24 -7.28
N GLY A 576 4.43 8.33 -6.55
CA GLY A 576 4.96 8.59 -5.22
C GLY A 576 5.51 7.33 -4.56
N GLY A 577 5.24 7.17 -3.27
CA GLY A 577 5.75 6.04 -2.48
C GLY A 577 7.26 6.12 -2.23
N ALA A 578 7.86 5.05 -1.73
CA ALA A 578 9.28 5.02 -1.38
C ALA A 578 10.23 5.18 -2.58
N PHE A 579 9.91 4.60 -3.74
CA PHE A 579 10.84 4.56 -4.88
C PHE A 579 11.19 5.95 -5.42
N SER A 580 10.16 6.73 -5.72
CA SER A 580 10.30 8.05 -6.35
C SER A 580 10.74 9.15 -5.38
N THR A 581 10.78 8.84 -4.08
CA THR A 581 11.22 9.75 -3.03
C THR A 581 12.67 9.45 -2.62
N PHE A 582 13.01 8.19 -2.38
CA PHE A 582 14.37 7.80 -1.96
C PHE A 582 15.34 7.63 -3.14
N ALA A 583 15.04 6.76 -4.11
CA ALA A 583 15.87 6.55 -5.30
C ALA A 583 15.38 7.42 -6.47
N GLY A 584 15.20 8.72 -6.18
CA GLY A 584 14.62 9.69 -7.12
C GLY A 584 15.22 9.61 -8.52
N ALA A 585 16.56 9.62 -8.62
CA ALA A 585 17.28 9.45 -9.88
C ALA A 585 16.87 8.21 -10.69
N LEU A 586 16.81 7.03 -10.07
CA LEU A 586 16.46 5.79 -10.76
C LEU A 586 14.98 5.79 -11.17
N SER A 587 14.13 6.45 -10.37
CA SER A 587 12.69 6.56 -10.64
C SER A 587 12.36 7.47 -11.83
N LEU A 588 13.26 8.38 -12.22
CA LEU A 588 13.09 9.23 -13.41
C LEU A 588 12.90 8.41 -14.70
N ARG A 589 13.30 7.13 -14.66
CA ARG A 589 13.09 6.17 -15.75
C ARG A 589 11.61 5.91 -16.07
N ALA A 590 10.70 6.23 -15.14
CA ALA A 590 9.26 6.19 -15.37
C ALA A 590 8.78 7.31 -16.31
N GLY A 591 9.43 8.49 -16.34
CA GLY A 591 9.03 9.60 -17.22
C GLY A 591 7.63 10.18 -16.96
N VAL A 592 7.25 10.25 -15.68
CA VAL A 592 5.95 10.76 -15.21
C VAL A 592 6.13 11.86 -14.16
N GLN A 593 5.12 12.70 -14.00
CA GLN A 593 5.00 13.68 -12.91
C GLN A 593 3.99 13.19 -11.87
N PRO A 594 4.05 13.63 -10.60
CA PRO A 594 2.97 13.39 -9.66
C PRO A 594 1.69 14.09 -10.13
N PHE A 595 0.59 13.36 -10.22
CA PHE A 595 -0.73 13.93 -10.48
C PHE A 595 -1.81 12.99 -9.93
N SER A 596 -2.31 13.32 -8.75
CA SER A 596 -3.16 12.45 -7.94
C SER A 596 -4.62 12.58 -8.33
N GLN A 597 -5.19 11.54 -8.94
CA GLN A 597 -6.58 11.53 -9.39
C GLN A 597 -7.20 10.13 -9.41
N VAL A 598 -8.52 10.07 -9.20
CA VAL A 598 -9.35 8.89 -9.47
C VAL A 598 -9.66 8.86 -10.97
N LEU A 599 -9.44 7.72 -11.63
CA LEU A 599 -9.70 7.51 -13.04
C LEU A 599 -10.65 6.33 -13.23
N THR A 600 -11.88 6.58 -13.66
CA THR A 600 -12.91 5.55 -13.82
C THR A 600 -13.33 5.40 -15.25
N TYR A 601 -13.35 4.15 -15.73
CA TYR A 601 -13.59 3.75 -17.11
C TYR A 601 -14.85 2.89 -17.22
N LYS A 602 -15.53 2.99 -18.35
CA LYS A 602 -16.62 2.09 -18.74
C LYS A 602 -16.64 1.90 -20.25
N LEU A 603 -17.42 0.94 -20.74
CA LEU A 603 -17.62 0.76 -22.18
C LEU A 603 -18.22 2.04 -22.79
N GLY A 604 -17.56 2.61 -23.81
CA GLY A 604 -18.03 3.81 -24.51
C GLY A 604 -17.84 5.13 -23.76
N GLY A 605 -17.05 5.16 -22.67
CA GLY A 605 -16.72 6.42 -21.99
C GLY A 605 -16.00 7.42 -22.89
N THR A 606 -16.29 8.71 -22.75
CA THR A 606 -15.77 9.79 -23.62
C THR A 606 -15.20 10.99 -22.86
N ALA A 607 -15.11 10.92 -21.53
CA ALA A 607 -14.53 11.98 -20.72
C ALA A 607 -13.06 12.21 -21.10
N LYS A 608 -12.57 13.42 -20.84
CA LYS A 608 -11.19 13.82 -21.14
C LYS A 608 -10.31 13.64 -19.92
N LEU A 609 -9.13 13.07 -20.13
CA LEU A 609 -8.11 12.95 -19.10
C LEU A 609 -7.58 14.34 -18.74
N GLN A 610 -7.45 14.61 -17.45
CA GLN A 610 -6.75 15.79 -16.95
C GLN A 610 -5.27 15.46 -16.78
N GLU A 611 -4.40 16.40 -17.15
CA GLU A 611 -2.95 16.23 -17.15
C GLU A 611 -2.27 17.30 -16.27
N PRO A 612 -1.10 16.97 -15.66
CA PRO A 612 -0.32 17.95 -14.92
C PRO A 612 0.22 19.04 -15.84
N ALA A 613 0.40 20.24 -15.28
CA ALA A 613 1.16 21.28 -15.96
C ALA A 613 2.61 20.83 -16.18
N PRO A 614 3.33 21.37 -17.19
CA PRO A 614 4.76 21.14 -17.34
C PRO A 614 5.54 21.58 -16.09
N PRO A 615 6.66 20.90 -15.76
CA PRO A 615 7.54 21.35 -14.68
C PRO A 615 8.08 22.75 -14.96
N ALA A 616 8.30 23.53 -13.91
CA ALA A 616 8.97 24.83 -14.03
C ALA A 616 10.46 24.66 -14.37
N ASP A 617 11.02 25.67 -15.05
CA ASP A 617 12.46 25.74 -15.34
C ASP A 617 13.29 25.83 -14.05
N ALA A 618 14.49 25.26 -14.08
CA ALA A 618 15.42 25.35 -12.96
C ALA A 618 15.99 26.77 -12.86
N PRO A 619 15.90 27.44 -11.69
CA PRO A 619 16.54 28.73 -11.47
C PRO A 619 18.07 28.65 -11.55
N GLU A 620 18.72 29.79 -11.79
CA GLU A 620 20.19 29.88 -11.72
C GLU A 620 20.68 29.68 -10.26
N PRO A 621 21.66 28.78 -10.02
CA PRO A 621 22.15 28.51 -8.68
C PRO A 621 22.99 29.69 -8.14
N PRO A 622 22.93 29.98 -6.82
CA PRO A 622 23.83 30.93 -6.19
C PRO A 622 25.31 30.55 -6.32
N PRO A 623 26.26 31.48 -6.08
CA PRO A 623 27.67 31.15 -6.02
C PRO A 623 27.97 30.14 -4.92
N LEU A 624 28.82 29.14 -5.21
CA LEU A 624 29.39 28.25 -4.20
C LEU A 624 30.49 28.99 -3.45
N THR A 625 30.38 29.09 -2.12
CA THR A 625 31.30 29.88 -1.29
C THR A 625 32.07 29.06 -0.26
N ALA A 626 31.69 27.80 -0.04
CA ALA A 626 32.28 26.93 0.98
C ALA A 626 33.51 26.14 0.49
N SER A 627 34.27 25.60 1.46
CA SER A 627 35.38 24.70 1.16
C SER A 627 34.89 23.33 0.71
N ALA A 628 35.75 22.56 0.03
CA ALA A 628 35.44 21.17 -0.35
C ALA A 628 35.14 20.29 0.89
N ALA A 629 35.78 20.57 2.03
CA ALA A 629 35.54 19.85 3.27
C ALA A 629 34.14 20.12 3.85
N ASP A 630 33.65 21.36 3.76
CA ASP A 630 32.31 21.73 4.22
C ASP A 630 31.22 21.12 3.33
N VAL A 631 31.45 21.08 2.01
CA VAL A 631 30.55 20.41 1.06
C VAL A 631 30.46 18.91 1.36
N GLU A 632 31.59 18.26 1.63
CA GLU A 632 31.64 16.84 2.01
C GLU A 632 30.95 16.55 3.35
N ALA A 633 31.08 17.46 4.33
CA ALA A 633 30.35 17.38 5.60
C ALA A 633 28.83 17.51 5.36
N GLY A 634 28.42 18.48 4.53
CA GLY A 634 27.03 18.70 4.12
C GLY A 634 26.41 17.48 3.41
N ALA A 635 27.17 16.83 2.54
CA ALA A 635 26.73 15.61 1.85
C ALA A 635 26.38 14.48 2.84
N LYS A 636 27.23 14.25 3.86
CA LYS A 636 26.98 13.23 4.89
C LYS A 636 25.75 13.53 5.74
N LEU A 637 25.56 14.80 6.10
CA LEU A 637 24.37 15.24 6.84
C LEU A 637 23.11 15.04 6.00
N TYR A 638 23.16 15.43 4.72
CA TYR A 638 22.08 15.25 3.76
C TYR A 638 21.69 13.77 3.62
N ASP A 639 22.65 12.88 3.40
CA ASP A 639 22.41 11.46 3.19
C ASP A 639 21.67 10.81 4.38
N GLY A 640 21.98 11.23 5.61
CA GLY A 640 21.35 10.68 6.82
C GLY A 640 19.96 11.23 7.15
N HIS A 641 19.54 12.37 6.59
CA HIS A 641 18.37 13.12 7.08
C HIS A 641 17.38 13.57 6.01
N CYS A 642 17.85 13.76 4.78
CA CYS A 642 17.07 14.36 3.69
C CYS A 642 16.80 13.38 2.54
N SER A 643 17.68 12.40 2.34
CA SER A 643 17.71 11.53 1.15
C SER A 643 16.42 10.73 0.92
N GLN A 644 15.74 10.31 1.98
CA GLN A 644 14.48 9.55 1.92
C GLN A 644 13.32 10.35 1.30
N CYS A 645 13.39 11.70 1.34
CA CYS A 645 12.36 12.59 0.81
C CYS A 645 12.82 13.32 -0.45
N HIS A 646 14.05 13.84 -0.44
CA HIS A 646 14.58 14.69 -1.52
C HIS A 646 15.50 13.95 -2.50
N GLY A 647 15.58 12.62 -2.38
CA GLY A 647 16.36 11.74 -3.23
C GLY A 647 17.81 11.61 -2.78
N ILE A 648 18.38 10.41 -2.94
CA ILE A 648 19.81 10.17 -2.77
C ILE A 648 20.61 11.15 -3.66
N HIS A 649 21.69 11.71 -3.12
CA HIS A 649 22.55 12.69 -3.79
C HIS A 649 21.83 13.96 -4.30
N ALA A 650 20.75 14.35 -3.62
CA ALA A 650 19.87 15.49 -3.96
C ALA A 650 19.14 15.37 -5.30
N VAL A 651 19.02 14.17 -5.86
CA VAL A 651 18.29 13.92 -7.11
C VAL A 651 16.87 13.44 -6.80
N SER A 652 15.93 14.36 -6.69
CA SER A 652 14.51 14.04 -6.49
C SER A 652 13.92 13.29 -7.70
N GLY A 653 12.95 12.41 -7.44
CA GLY A 653 12.15 11.74 -8.48
C GLY A 653 11.02 12.61 -9.03
N GLY A 654 10.93 13.88 -8.63
CA GLY A 654 9.94 14.85 -9.10
C GLY A 654 8.62 14.85 -8.32
N VAL A 655 8.46 13.99 -7.31
CA VAL A 655 7.28 13.96 -6.43
C VAL A 655 7.42 14.97 -5.30
N LEU A 656 8.55 14.95 -4.59
CA LEU A 656 8.92 15.97 -3.61
C LEU A 656 9.87 17.00 -4.24
N PRO A 657 10.01 18.20 -3.65
CA PRO A 657 10.86 19.25 -4.21
C PRO A 657 12.31 18.78 -4.49
N ASP A 658 12.84 19.10 -5.68
CA ASP A 658 14.26 18.94 -5.99
C ASP A 658 15.05 20.10 -5.37
N LEU A 659 15.88 19.80 -4.38
CA LEU A 659 16.62 20.82 -3.64
C LEU A 659 17.75 21.47 -4.44
N ARG A 660 18.06 20.96 -5.64
CA ARG A 660 18.98 21.60 -6.60
C ARG A 660 18.31 22.70 -7.41
N LYS A 661 16.97 22.79 -7.36
CA LYS A 661 16.15 23.74 -8.14
C LYS A 661 15.47 24.79 -7.27
N LEU A 662 16.05 25.10 -6.11
CA LEU A 662 15.52 26.11 -5.19
C LEU A 662 15.57 27.51 -5.82
N THR A 663 14.52 28.31 -5.60
CA THR A 663 14.52 29.72 -6.00
C THR A 663 15.39 30.56 -5.06
N SER A 664 15.81 31.74 -5.51
CA SER A 664 16.59 32.68 -4.69
C SER A 664 15.92 33.00 -3.34
N GLU A 665 14.60 33.12 -3.30
CA GLU A 665 13.82 33.29 -2.06
C GLU A 665 13.98 32.09 -1.12
N LYS A 666 13.92 30.86 -1.65
CA LYS A 666 14.08 29.64 -0.83
C LYS A 666 15.51 29.48 -0.32
N HIS A 667 16.52 29.92 -1.08
CA HIS A 667 17.89 30.01 -0.56
C HIS A 667 17.99 30.99 0.62
N GLN A 668 17.35 32.17 0.53
CA GLN A 668 17.36 33.16 1.64
C GLN A 668 16.65 32.66 2.90
N MET A 669 15.61 31.83 2.74
CA MET A 669 14.83 31.27 3.84
C MET A 669 15.32 29.88 4.30
N PHE A 670 16.45 29.38 3.79
CA PHE A 670 16.86 27.98 3.95
C PHE A 670 16.90 27.54 5.42
N LEU A 671 17.57 28.31 6.29
CA LEU A 671 17.61 28.03 7.73
C LEU A 671 16.22 28.01 8.37
N GLY A 672 15.37 29.00 8.05
CA GLY A 672 14.00 29.08 8.58
C GLY A 672 13.12 27.91 8.12
N ILE A 673 13.31 27.43 6.88
CA ILE A 673 12.64 26.23 6.36
C ILE A 673 13.07 25.00 7.16
N LEU A 674 14.38 24.78 7.29
CA LEU A 674 14.94 23.62 8.00
C LEU A 674 14.57 23.63 9.49
N TYR A 675 14.35 24.81 10.10
CA TYR A 675 13.93 24.94 11.49
C TYR A 675 12.40 25.02 11.68
N GLY A 676 11.64 24.56 10.68
CA GLY A 676 10.22 24.25 10.82
C GLY A 676 9.27 25.21 10.12
N GLY A 677 9.78 26.20 9.37
CA GLY A 677 8.96 27.16 8.63
C GLY A 677 8.06 26.54 7.55
N ARG A 678 8.23 25.25 7.24
CA ARG A 678 7.43 24.50 6.25
C ARG A 678 6.77 23.23 6.83
N VAL A 679 6.68 23.10 8.15
CA VAL A 679 5.98 21.98 8.81
C VAL A 679 4.55 21.78 8.30
N PRO A 680 3.71 22.82 8.08
CA PRO A 680 2.35 22.62 7.55
C PRO A 680 2.28 21.82 6.23
N ASP A 681 3.36 21.85 5.44
CA ASP A 681 3.46 21.13 4.16
C ASP A 681 4.03 19.71 4.32
N GLY A 682 4.39 19.30 5.54
CA GLY A 682 5.03 18.03 5.84
C GLY A 682 6.55 18.04 5.76
N MET A 683 7.20 19.21 5.66
CA MET A 683 8.66 19.34 5.80
C MET A 683 9.02 19.41 7.30
N PRO A 684 9.64 18.37 7.88
CA PRO A 684 9.90 18.33 9.32
C PRO A 684 10.88 19.42 9.76
N SER A 685 10.78 19.82 11.03
CA SER A 685 11.80 20.66 11.65
C SER A 685 13.03 19.83 12.03
N PHE A 686 14.21 20.37 11.76
CA PHE A 686 15.52 19.82 12.12
C PHE A 686 16.22 20.68 13.18
N ALA A 687 15.51 21.60 13.83
CA ALA A 687 16.07 22.47 14.87
C ALA A 687 16.67 21.68 16.06
N GLU A 688 16.17 20.48 16.32
CA GLU A 688 16.67 19.57 17.36
C GLU A 688 17.80 18.65 16.88
N ALA A 689 18.02 18.57 15.56
CA ALA A 689 18.98 17.67 14.93
C ALA A 689 20.27 18.39 14.49
N PHE A 690 20.15 19.64 14.04
CA PHE A 690 21.25 20.40 13.46
C PHE A 690 21.44 21.77 14.09
N ASN A 691 22.69 22.17 14.27
CA ASN A 691 23.04 23.58 14.50
C ASN A 691 23.09 24.37 13.17
N ALA A 692 23.17 25.70 13.26
CA ALA A 692 23.11 26.56 12.08
C ALA A 692 24.29 26.35 11.10
N ALA A 693 25.47 25.97 11.58
CA ALA A 693 26.62 25.69 10.72
C ALA A 693 26.44 24.38 9.94
N GLU A 694 25.85 23.36 10.56
CA GLU A 694 25.49 22.10 9.88
C GLU A 694 24.42 22.34 8.80
N VAL A 695 23.42 23.19 9.09
CA VAL A 695 22.43 23.61 8.09
C VAL A 695 23.11 24.31 6.91
N GLU A 696 24.07 25.21 7.17
CA GLU A 696 24.83 25.87 6.11
C GLU A 696 25.68 24.88 5.30
N GLN A 697 26.30 23.88 5.93
CA GLN A 697 27.04 22.84 5.21
C GLN A 697 26.13 22.06 4.25
N ILE A 698 24.93 21.68 4.68
CA ILE A 698 23.93 21.07 3.79
C ILE A 698 23.56 22.04 2.65
N HIS A 699 23.35 23.31 2.96
CA HIS A 699 23.00 24.32 1.95
C HIS A 699 24.07 24.44 0.86
N GLN A 700 25.34 24.46 1.26
CA GLN A 700 26.48 24.56 0.35
C GLN A 700 26.68 23.29 -0.49
N TYR A 701 26.42 22.12 0.10
CA TYR A 701 26.33 20.87 -0.68
C TYR A 701 25.26 20.95 -1.77
N LEU A 702 24.05 21.43 -1.42
CA LEU A 702 22.95 21.57 -2.39
C LEU A 702 23.26 22.59 -3.48
N ILE A 703 23.92 23.71 -3.16
CA ILE A 703 24.40 24.69 -4.14
C ILE A 703 25.40 24.03 -5.09
N LYS A 704 26.39 23.27 -4.57
CA LYS A 704 27.33 22.50 -5.41
C LYS A 704 26.59 21.55 -6.34
N ARG A 705 25.62 20.78 -5.85
CA ARG A 705 24.81 19.85 -6.66
C ARG A 705 23.94 20.57 -7.70
N ALA A 706 23.54 21.81 -7.46
CA ALA A 706 22.84 22.63 -8.45
C ALA A 706 23.78 23.09 -9.59
N HIS A 707 25.05 23.40 -9.28
CA HIS A 707 26.07 23.63 -10.32
C HIS A 707 26.38 22.37 -11.13
N ASP A 708 26.47 21.20 -10.47
CA ASP A 708 26.64 19.93 -11.17
C ASP A 708 25.47 19.69 -12.14
N LEU A 709 24.22 19.88 -11.71
CA LEU A 709 23.04 19.74 -12.57
C LEU A 709 23.14 20.61 -13.84
N LYS A 710 23.63 21.84 -13.71
CA LYS A 710 23.85 22.74 -14.85
C LYS A 710 24.94 22.24 -15.80
N GLN A 711 26.02 21.66 -15.27
CA GLN A 711 27.11 21.10 -16.08
C GLN A 711 26.68 19.79 -16.77
N GLU A 712 25.89 18.98 -16.09
CA GLU A 712 25.35 17.72 -16.57
C GLU A 712 24.34 17.93 -17.72
N GLY A 713 23.56 19.01 -17.67
CA GLY A 713 22.70 19.47 -18.76
C GLY A 713 21.76 18.37 -19.28
N ASP A 714 21.81 18.14 -20.59
CA ASP A 714 20.93 17.20 -21.30
C ASP A 714 21.14 15.73 -20.90
N ALA A 715 22.16 15.41 -20.11
CA ALA A 715 22.43 14.05 -19.62
C ALA A 715 21.19 13.41 -18.94
N TRP A 716 20.38 14.23 -18.27
CA TRP A 716 19.17 13.81 -17.55
C TRP A 716 17.96 13.53 -18.45
N THR A 717 17.91 14.07 -19.67
CA THR A 717 16.79 13.83 -20.59
C THR A 717 16.72 12.38 -21.08
N ARG A 718 17.85 11.66 -21.02
CA ARG A 718 18.00 10.26 -21.44
C ARG A 718 17.36 9.23 -20.50
N PHE A 719 16.87 9.63 -19.32
CA PHE A 719 16.32 8.70 -18.34
C PHE A 719 14.96 8.15 -18.74
N SER A 720 14.09 8.97 -19.31
CA SER A 720 12.79 8.53 -19.81
C SER A 720 12.87 8.10 -21.27
N ALA A 721 12.06 7.11 -21.67
CA ALA A 721 11.94 6.68 -23.06
C ALA A 721 11.10 7.63 -23.95
N LYS A 722 10.78 8.84 -23.46
CA LYS A 722 10.00 9.85 -24.17
C LYS A 722 10.89 10.81 -24.94
#